data_AF-A0A838RS55-F1
#
_entry.id   AF-A0A838RS55-F1
#
_cell.length_a   1.000
_cell.length_b   1.000
_cell.length_c   1.000
_cell.angle_alpha   90.00
_cell.angle_beta   90.00
_cell.angle_gamma   90.00
#
_symmetry.space_group_name_H-M   'P 1'
#
loop_
_entity.id
_entity.type
_entity.pdbx_description
1 polymer ?
#
loop_
_entity_poly.entity_id
_entity_poly.type
_entity_poly.pdbx_seq_one_letter_code
_entity_poly.pdbx_strand_id
1 'polypeptide(L)'
;NGSGISFNGLSQGIINHSSISHNNIGMSSNSTIAIDAQNNFWGSASGPYQVEKNPQGKDNAVQGTINFIPWLIQSPFVATSSVCCSNVLFLPGLEASRLYKERIVGGDDQLWEPNINSDVQDLFLDTTGKSLNKNIFTKDIIGRTNLPVLNIDIYRTFFDSLDTLVSNKSINGWDAYPYDWRMDVRDIVKNGTKIKGGQSDLVVAVERMASQSKTKKVTLITHSNGGLLAKALVQELEATGKAHLIDRVIMVAAPQLGTPKALGVILHGIDHSLGHGVVLTERVARSLGENMPGAYNLVPSPQYFSESHKPIVYFDPTLDTISNLRLKYGNTISTWDAMTMFMNATLDGRTKPIGQTNIPNIANTSLLAASGSLHESIDTWNFPTDIRVIQIIGNNIDTVEALRYFKKSSYTCILTVCNSPDTIGFSPVFTTSGDGTVTALSGSFGLSTAYTIDIAAYNKVTGENRSHADMMEMNSVQSLLKNIMTQQTDTVDTVHVMQAFPLVRAHIHSLAVMDLFDGQGRHTGALEDSASSTIRLYETKIPNSYYFPFGEGVYSGMNNESGSTIKISGRGIGTFTLNVEYINNDQSHIYSFEDVPVLPETRAEVVLENNNTLTLAVDLDGNGTKDFSVDSQNSFDSVAYLSVMKSVILTLDIPQKTKDSVLSKIDKIIKKIQTNKIEGVNVIIRKYIKRIEFKNKFTKTISHDDATNLIAMFNELLDAI
;
A
#
# COMPACT_ATOMS: atom_id res chain seq x y z
N ASN A 1 -34.81 -49.40 -22.24
CA ASN A 1 -35.97 -49.32 -23.16
C ASN A 1 -37.28 -49.55 -22.41
N GLY A 2 -37.62 -48.63 -21.51
CA GLY A 2 -38.84 -48.69 -20.67
C GLY A 2 -39.54 -47.33 -20.62
N SER A 3 -40.62 -47.23 -19.84
CA SER A 3 -41.28 -45.95 -19.53
C SER A 3 -40.35 -45.08 -18.68
N GLY A 4 -40.18 -43.81 -19.04
CA GLY A 4 -39.37 -42.85 -18.30
C GLY A 4 -40.01 -42.51 -16.94
N ILE A 5 -41.27 -42.06 -16.97
CA ILE A 5 -42.04 -41.71 -15.77
C ILE A 5 -43.34 -42.53 -15.75
N SER A 6 -43.57 -43.26 -14.66
CA SER A 6 -44.82 -43.98 -14.42
C SER A 6 -45.54 -43.41 -13.22
N PHE A 7 -46.77 -42.92 -13.42
CA PHE A 7 -47.57 -42.32 -12.35
C PHE A 7 -48.78 -43.19 -12.01
N ASN A 8 -48.88 -43.56 -10.73
CA ASN A 8 -49.97 -44.34 -10.14
C ASN A 8 -50.45 -43.64 -8.85
N GLY A 9 -51.01 -42.43 -8.97
CA GLY A 9 -51.49 -41.63 -7.84
C GLY A 9 -52.99 -41.32 -7.90
N LEU A 10 -53.58 -41.10 -6.72
CA LEU A 10 -54.97 -40.66 -6.54
C LEU A 10 -55.12 -39.13 -6.41
N SER A 11 -54.03 -38.37 -6.55
CA SER A 11 -53.99 -36.90 -6.52
C SER A 11 -53.38 -36.35 -7.81
N GLN A 12 -53.54 -35.03 -8.06
CA GLN A 12 -52.96 -34.36 -9.22
C GLN A 12 -51.43 -34.33 -9.11
N GLY A 13 -50.73 -34.79 -10.15
CA GLY A 13 -49.28 -34.69 -10.29
C GLY A 13 -48.89 -33.49 -11.18
N ILE A 14 -47.79 -32.80 -10.83
CA ILE A 14 -47.20 -31.73 -11.64
C ILE A 14 -45.74 -32.08 -11.91
N ILE A 15 -45.36 -32.12 -13.18
CA ILE A 15 -44.00 -32.34 -13.65
C ILE A 15 -43.78 -31.32 -14.76
N ASN A 16 -43.04 -30.25 -14.50
CA ASN A 16 -42.78 -29.20 -15.50
C ASN A 16 -41.28 -28.83 -15.51
N HIS A 17 -40.86 -28.04 -16.51
CA HIS A 17 -39.48 -27.55 -16.67
C HIS A 17 -38.40 -28.64 -16.68
N SER A 18 -38.76 -29.85 -17.11
CA SER A 18 -37.88 -31.01 -17.14
C SER A 18 -37.50 -31.40 -18.57
N SER A 19 -36.50 -32.27 -18.70
CA SER A 19 -36.07 -32.85 -19.98
C SER A 19 -36.28 -34.37 -19.96
N ILE A 20 -37.35 -34.82 -20.60
CA ILE A 20 -37.73 -36.23 -20.73
C ILE A 20 -37.23 -36.70 -22.09
N SER A 21 -36.18 -37.50 -22.13
CA SER A 21 -35.54 -37.94 -23.38
C SER A 21 -35.04 -39.37 -23.30
N HIS A 22 -34.82 -40.01 -24.46
CA HIS A 22 -34.27 -41.37 -24.57
C HIS A 22 -35.14 -42.48 -23.95
N ASN A 23 -36.46 -42.33 -23.97
CA ASN A 23 -37.43 -43.35 -23.54
C ASN A 23 -38.37 -43.75 -24.68
N ASN A 24 -38.82 -45.01 -24.69
CA ASN A 24 -39.88 -45.45 -25.62
C ASN A 24 -41.23 -44.78 -25.28
N ILE A 25 -41.52 -44.68 -23.99
CA ILE A 25 -42.67 -43.97 -23.43
C ILE A 25 -42.10 -42.93 -22.46
N GLY A 26 -42.25 -41.65 -22.76
CA GLY A 26 -41.76 -40.56 -21.91
C GLY A 26 -42.49 -40.52 -20.56
N MET A 27 -43.82 -40.66 -20.61
CA MET A 27 -44.65 -40.69 -19.41
C MET A 27 -45.88 -41.57 -19.62
N SER A 28 -46.18 -42.43 -18.65
CA SER A 28 -47.38 -43.24 -18.58
C SER A 28 -48.16 -42.98 -17.29
N SER A 29 -49.47 -42.77 -17.39
CA SER A 29 -50.39 -42.59 -16.26
C SER A 29 -51.53 -43.59 -16.33
N ASN A 30 -51.75 -44.35 -15.25
CA ASN A 30 -52.96 -45.16 -15.07
C ASN A 30 -54.01 -44.43 -14.22
N SER A 31 -53.81 -43.15 -13.92
CA SER A 31 -54.74 -42.34 -13.14
C SER A 31 -55.87 -41.78 -14.02
N THR A 32 -57.05 -41.66 -13.43
CA THR A 32 -58.19 -40.94 -14.02
C THR A 32 -58.03 -39.42 -13.93
N ILE A 33 -57.11 -38.93 -13.09
CA ILE A 33 -56.79 -37.51 -12.93
C ILE A 33 -55.66 -37.13 -13.90
N ALA A 34 -55.83 -36.02 -14.61
CA ALA A 34 -54.82 -35.52 -15.54
C ALA A 34 -53.55 -35.07 -14.81
N ILE A 35 -52.39 -35.51 -15.28
CA ILE A 35 -51.08 -34.99 -14.85
C ILE A 35 -50.78 -33.71 -15.63
N ASP A 36 -50.37 -32.66 -14.93
CA ASP A 36 -49.81 -31.47 -15.56
C ASP A 36 -48.34 -31.73 -15.93
N ALA A 37 -48.10 -31.92 -17.23
CA ALA A 37 -46.79 -32.17 -17.82
C ALA A 37 -46.41 -31.07 -18.83
N GLN A 38 -46.97 -29.86 -18.68
CA GLN A 38 -46.65 -28.72 -19.53
C GLN A 38 -45.21 -28.24 -19.30
N ASN A 39 -44.65 -27.52 -20.27
CA ASN A 39 -43.32 -26.90 -20.20
C ASN A 39 -42.17 -27.91 -19.96
N ASN A 40 -42.30 -29.14 -20.46
CA ASN A 40 -41.20 -30.10 -20.54
C ASN A 40 -40.66 -30.21 -21.96
N PHE A 41 -39.38 -30.55 -22.10
CA PHE A 41 -38.80 -31.01 -23.36
C PHE A 41 -38.92 -32.53 -23.47
N TRP A 42 -39.37 -33.04 -24.61
CA TRP A 42 -39.68 -34.47 -24.81
C TRP A 42 -38.66 -35.20 -25.72
N GLY A 43 -37.43 -34.71 -25.76
CA GLY A 43 -36.37 -35.24 -26.63
C GLY A 43 -36.40 -34.71 -28.06
N SER A 44 -37.49 -34.06 -28.48
CA SER A 44 -37.65 -33.45 -29.80
C SER A 44 -38.46 -32.16 -29.74
N ALA A 45 -38.15 -31.21 -30.63
CA ALA A 45 -38.92 -29.98 -30.81
C ALA A 45 -40.38 -30.23 -31.22
N SER A 46 -40.65 -31.38 -31.86
CA SER A 46 -42.00 -31.81 -32.22
C SER A 46 -42.86 -32.26 -31.02
N GLY A 47 -42.30 -32.37 -29.82
CA GLY A 47 -43.01 -32.86 -28.64
C GLY A 47 -43.25 -34.37 -28.65
N PRO A 48 -43.92 -34.90 -27.60
CA PRO A 48 -44.11 -36.32 -27.42
C PRO A 48 -45.18 -36.85 -28.38
N TYR A 49 -45.04 -38.09 -28.83
CA TYR A 49 -46.08 -38.75 -29.61
C TYR A 49 -47.33 -39.06 -28.76
N GLN A 50 -48.51 -38.64 -29.23
CA GLN A 50 -49.81 -39.08 -28.71
C GLN A 50 -50.83 -39.10 -29.85
N VAL A 51 -51.55 -40.21 -30.00
CA VAL A 51 -52.35 -40.52 -31.20
C VAL A 51 -53.44 -39.48 -31.55
N GLU A 52 -54.05 -38.82 -30.57
CA GLU A 52 -55.11 -37.81 -30.76
C GLU A 52 -54.60 -36.37 -30.72
N LYS A 53 -53.67 -36.07 -29.80
CA LYS A 53 -53.23 -34.70 -29.45
C LYS A 53 -51.94 -34.27 -30.15
N ASN A 54 -51.07 -35.21 -30.52
CA ASN A 54 -49.82 -34.91 -31.23
C ASN A 54 -49.33 -36.13 -32.05
N PRO A 55 -50.06 -36.52 -33.12
CA PRO A 55 -49.74 -37.72 -33.91
C PRO A 55 -48.44 -37.60 -34.72
N GLN A 56 -47.88 -36.38 -34.85
CA GLN A 56 -46.61 -36.11 -35.50
C GLN A 56 -45.46 -35.91 -34.50
N GLY A 57 -45.74 -36.03 -33.20
CA GLY A 57 -44.72 -36.01 -32.16
C GLY A 57 -43.69 -37.12 -32.39
N LYS A 58 -42.43 -36.84 -32.07
CA LYS A 58 -41.31 -37.76 -32.29
C LYS A 58 -40.66 -38.00 -30.95
N ASP A 59 -40.34 -39.26 -30.70
CA ASP A 59 -39.70 -39.73 -29.47
C ASP A 59 -40.61 -39.58 -28.22
N ASN A 60 -40.25 -40.29 -27.13
CA ASN A 60 -40.84 -40.19 -25.79
C ASN A 60 -42.37 -40.09 -25.75
N ALA A 61 -43.07 -41.07 -26.35
CA ALA A 61 -44.54 -41.09 -26.40
C ALA A 61 -45.20 -40.96 -25.02
N VAL A 62 -46.39 -40.38 -24.96
CA VAL A 62 -47.17 -40.30 -23.70
C VAL A 62 -48.38 -41.24 -23.74
N GLN A 63 -48.68 -41.86 -22.60
CA GLN A 63 -49.80 -42.80 -22.45
C GLN A 63 -50.64 -42.44 -21.22
N GLY A 64 -51.97 -42.41 -21.39
CA GLY A 64 -52.92 -42.05 -20.33
C GLY A 64 -53.25 -40.56 -20.26
N THR A 65 -53.86 -40.14 -19.14
CA THR A 65 -54.38 -38.78 -18.95
C THR A 65 -53.26 -37.79 -18.60
N ILE A 66 -52.60 -37.23 -19.62
CA ILE A 66 -51.46 -36.32 -19.46
C ILE A 66 -51.70 -35.02 -20.25
N ASN A 67 -51.45 -33.87 -19.63
CA ASN A 67 -51.48 -32.56 -20.25
C ASN A 67 -50.05 -32.07 -20.55
N PHE A 68 -49.58 -32.24 -21.78
CA PHE A 68 -48.20 -31.93 -22.19
C PHE A 68 -48.10 -30.70 -23.11
N ILE A 69 -49.20 -29.98 -23.34
CA ILE A 69 -49.26 -28.82 -24.24
C ILE A 69 -49.45 -27.56 -23.38
N PRO A 70 -48.56 -26.55 -23.44
CA PRO A 70 -47.39 -26.45 -24.31
C PRO A 70 -46.22 -27.34 -23.86
N TRP A 71 -45.36 -27.71 -24.79
CA TRP A 71 -44.06 -28.34 -24.53
C TRP A 71 -42.91 -27.41 -24.95
N LEU A 72 -41.71 -27.67 -24.42
CA LEU A 72 -40.50 -26.95 -24.81
C LEU A 72 -39.96 -27.50 -26.13
N ILE A 73 -39.52 -26.62 -27.03
CA ILE A 73 -38.91 -27.00 -28.32
C ILE A 73 -37.41 -27.32 -28.22
N GLN A 74 -36.80 -27.06 -27.06
CA GLN A 74 -35.41 -27.37 -26.73
C GLN A 74 -35.31 -27.80 -25.27
N SER A 75 -34.30 -28.60 -24.92
CA SER A 75 -34.10 -29.01 -23.52
C SER A 75 -33.84 -27.78 -22.64
N PRO A 76 -34.48 -27.64 -21.47
CA PRO A 76 -34.14 -26.61 -20.48
C PRO A 76 -32.73 -26.82 -19.91
N PHE A 77 -32.12 -27.98 -20.17
CA PHE A 77 -30.75 -28.33 -19.79
C PHE A 77 -29.81 -28.43 -20.99
N VAL A 78 -30.18 -27.92 -22.18
CA VAL A 78 -29.14 -27.63 -23.18
C VAL A 78 -28.20 -26.65 -22.48
N ALA A 79 -27.00 -27.11 -22.13
CA ALA A 79 -25.90 -26.20 -21.92
C ALA A 79 -25.82 -25.43 -23.23
N THR A 80 -26.38 -24.22 -23.28
CA THR A 80 -25.81 -23.22 -24.15
C THR A 80 -24.33 -23.33 -23.81
N SER A 81 -23.50 -23.73 -24.77
CA SER A 81 -22.08 -23.48 -24.64
C SER A 81 -22.05 -21.99 -24.34
N SER A 82 -21.90 -21.61 -23.07
CA SER A 82 -21.81 -20.21 -22.69
C SER A 82 -20.69 -19.73 -23.58
N VAL A 83 -21.02 -18.80 -24.49
CA VAL A 83 -19.99 -18.31 -25.40
C VAL A 83 -18.95 -17.72 -24.46
N CYS A 84 -17.84 -18.42 -24.31
CA CYS A 84 -16.71 -17.98 -23.54
C CYS A 84 -15.58 -17.68 -24.53
N CYS A 85 -14.78 -16.64 -24.32
CA CYS A 85 -14.75 -15.73 -23.19
C CYS A 85 -14.73 -14.28 -23.70
N SER A 86 -15.14 -13.35 -22.84
CA SER A 86 -15.10 -11.91 -23.17
C SER A 86 -13.66 -11.43 -23.31
N ASN A 87 -13.41 -10.46 -24.19
CA ASN A 87 -12.14 -9.75 -24.21
C ASN A 87 -11.89 -9.05 -22.86
N VAL A 88 -10.62 -8.83 -22.53
CA VAL A 88 -10.21 -8.27 -21.23
C VAL A 88 -9.71 -6.84 -21.40
N LEU A 89 -10.32 -5.89 -20.70
CA LEU A 89 -9.78 -4.54 -20.56
C LEU A 89 -9.17 -4.40 -19.17
N PHE A 90 -7.87 -4.15 -19.11
CA PHE A 90 -7.14 -3.94 -17.85
C PHE A 90 -7.06 -2.46 -17.49
N LEU A 91 -7.45 -2.11 -16.27
CA LEU A 91 -7.32 -0.77 -15.69
C LEU A 91 -6.26 -0.79 -14.57
N PRO A 92 -5.09 -0.16 -14.76
CA PRO A 92 -3.97 -0.26 -13.84
C PRO A 92 -4.17 0.59 -12.57
N GLY A 93 -3.29 0.40 -11.59
CA GLY A 93 -3.29 1.17 -10.33
C GLY A 93 -2.84 2.63 -10.48
N LEU A 94 -2.91 3.36 -9.36
CA LEU A 94 -2.34 4.71 -9.26
C LEU A 94 -0.85 4.63 -9.60
N GLU A 95 -0.33 5.62 -10.33
CA GLU A 95 1.10 5.69 -10.69
C GLU A 95 1.61 4.55 -11.59
N ALA A 96 0.74 3.66 -12.07
CA ALA A 96 1.16 2.53 -12.87
C ALA A 96 1.14 2.77 -14.39
N SER A 97 0.63 3.94 -14.82
CA SER A 97 0.82 4.42 -16.20
C SER A 97 2.02 5.36 -16.26
N ARG A 98 2.86 5.21 -17.28
CA ARG A 98 3.99 6.13 -17.47
C ARG A 98 3.52 7.45 -18.03
N LEU A 99 4.07 8.53 -17.50
CA LEU A 99 3.80 9.90 -17.93
C LEU A 99 5.02 10.45 -18.64
N TYR A 100 4.77 11.13 -19.76
CA TYR A 100 5.80 11.66 -20.64
C TYR A 100 5.51 13.11 -21.01
N LYS A 101 6.55 13.82 -21.42
CA LYS A 101 6.44 15.05 -22.23
C LYS A 101 7.29 14.90 -23.48
N GLU A 102 6.98 15.67 -24.53
CA GLU A 102 7.84 15.69 -25.72
C GLU A 102 9.12 16.48 -25.44
N ARG A 103 10.27 15.99 -25.93
CA ARG A 103 11.52 16.75 -25.90
C ARG A 103 11.53 17.80 -27.00
N ILE A 104 12.24 18.90 -26.76
CA ILE A 104 12.45 19.96 -27.76
C ILE A 104 13.12 19.41 -29.04
N VAL A 105 14.03 18.44 -28.88
CA VAL A 105 14.72 17.78 -29.99
C VAL A 105 14.50 16.27 -29.92
N GLY A 106 13.43 15.80 -30.56
CA GLY A 106 13.19 14.38 -30.86
C GLY A 106 12.97 13.46 -29.64
N GLY A 107 11.91 12.66 -29.72
CA GLY A 107 11.60 11.64 -28.71
C GLY A 107 10.84 12.18 -27.49
N ASP A 108 10.63 11.28 -26.54
CA ASP A 108 9.81 11.51 -25.35
C ASP A 108 10.72 11.54 -24.12
N ASP A 109 10.41 12.43 -23.20
CA ASP A 109 10.99 12.48 -21.87
C ASP A 109 10.06 11.75 -20.90
N GLN A 110 10.53 10.63 -20.34
CA GLN A 110 9.78 9.89 -19.34
C GLN A 110 9.87 10.65 -18.02
N LEU A 111 8.73 11.18 -17.57
CA LEU A 111 8.61 11.86 -16.28
C LEU A 111 8.31 10.87 -15.15
N TRP A 112 7.73 9.73 -15.51
CA TRP A 112 7.37 8.67 -14.60
C TRP A 112 7.64 7.30 -15.23
N GLU A 113 8.49 6.45 -14.65
CA GLU A 113 9.21 6.55 -13.37
C GLU A 113 10.34 7.60 -13.42
N PRO A 114 10.49 8.46 -12.39
CA PRO A 114 11.44 9.58 -12.42
C PRO A 114 12.88 9.09 -12.21
N ASN A 115 13.82 9.70 -12.92
CA ASN A 115 15.25 9.49 -12.67
C ASN A 115 15.90 10.67 -11.93
N ILE A 116 15.24 11.84 -11.93
CA ILE A 116 15.63 13.04 -11.17
C ILE A 116 14.40 13.77 -10.62
N ASN A 117 14.58 14.60 -9.60
CA ASN A 117 13.46 15.34 -8.98
C ASN A 117 12.78 16.34 -9.94
N SER A 118 13.48 16.85 -10.97
CA SER A 118 12.86 17.77 -11.93
C SER A 118 11.80 17.09 -12.79
N ASP A 119 11.91 15.78 -13.03
CA ASP A 119 10.88 15.01 -13.74
C ASP A 119 9.55 15.10 -13.00
N VAL A 120 9.59 14.97 -11.67
CA VAL A 120 8.40 15.07 -10.82
C VAL A 120 7.89 16.50 -10.73
N GLN A 121 8.76 17.50 -10.80
CA GLN A 121 8.34 18.91 -10.82
C GLN A 121 7.53 19.26 -12.08
N ASP A 122 7.84 18.65 -13.23
CA ASP A 122 7.01 18.77 -14.43
C ASP A 122 5.60 18.19 -14.23
N LEU A 123 5.44 17.22 -13.33
CA LEU A 123 4.16 16.60 -13.02
C LEU A 123 3.25 17.44 -12.10
N PHE A 124 3.73 18.58 -11.59
CA PHE A 124 2.97 19.42 -10.67
C PHE A 124 1.68 19.98 -11.27
N LEU A 125 0.73 20.26 -10.37
CA LEU A 125 -0.59 20.78 -10.69
C LEU A 125 -0.85 22.11 -9.99
N ASP A 126 -1.68 22.93 -10.62
CA ASP A 126 -2.18 24.16 -10.03
C ASP A 126 -3.22 23.89 -8.93
N THR A 127 -3.62 24.93 -8.21
CA THR A 127 -4.60 24.82 -7.11
C THR A 127 -6.00 24.36 -7.55
N THR A 128 -6.27 24.24 -8.85
CA THR A 128 -7.52 23.70 -9.39
C THR A 128 -7.39 22.22 -9.77
N GLY A 129 -6.22 21.61 -9.56
CA GLY A 129 -5.94 20.23 -9.95
C GLY A 129 -5.63 20.05 -11.42
N LYS A 130 -5.28 21.13 -12.14
CA LYS A 130 -4.89 21.07 -13.56
C LYS A 130 -3.39 21.05 -13.69
N SER A 131 -2.89 20.27 -14.66
CA SER A 131 -1.44 20.16 -14.85
C SER A 131 -0.83 21.50 -15.27
N LEU A 132 0.28 21.88 -14.62
CA LEU A 132 1.07 23.06 -14.99
C LEU A 132 1.70 22.86 -16.37
N ASN A 133 2.20 21.65 -16.65
CA ASN A 133 2.69 21.25 -17.96
C ASN A 133 1.57 20.59 -18.80
N LYS A 134 0.97 21.37 -19.69
CA LYS A 134 -0.15 20.92 -20.55
C LYS A 134 0.25 19.88 -21.60
N ASN A 135 1.53 19.61 -21.79
CA ASN A 135 2.04 18.69 -22.81
C ASN A 135 2.25 17.27 -22.26
N ILE A 136 1.85 16.99 -21.02
CA ILE A 136 1.95 15.65 -20.47
C ILE A 136 0.95 14.72 -21.17
N PHE A 137 1.42 13.51 -21.48
CA PHE A 137 0.62 12.44 -22.05
C PHE A 137 1.08 11.09 -21.51
N THR A 138 0.29 10.05 -21.75
CA THR A 138 0.66 8.66 -21.49
C THR A 138 0.59 7.82 -22.76
N LYS A 139 1.24 6.66 -22.78
CA LYS A 139 1.21 5.72 -23.93
C LYS A 139 1.33 4.25 -23.54
N ASP A 140 1.75 3.96 -22.30
CA ASP A 140 2.00 2.61 -21.82
C ASP A 140 1.84 2.51 -20.29
N ILE A 141 1.78 1.27 -19.83
CA ILE A 141 1.64 0.87 -18.42
C ILE A 141 2.92 0.16 -18.00
N ILE A 142 3.31 0.30 -16.73
CA ILE A 142 4.48 -0.33 -16.16
C ILE A 142 4.27 -1.84 -16.08
N GLY A 143 4.81 -2.59 -17.04
CA GLY A 143 4.98 -4.05 -16.90
C GLY A 143 6.12 -4.38 -15.93
N ARG A 144 7.29 -3.76 -16.17
CA ARG A 144 8.49 -3.79 -15.33
C ARG A 144 9.01 -2.37 -15.16
N THR A 145 9.52 -2.04 -13.99
CA THR A 145 10.05 -0.70 -13.69
C THR A 145 11.32 -0.40 -14.50
N ASN A 146 11.50 0.87 -14.89
CA ASN A 146 12.68 1.35 -15.62
C ASN A 146 13.66 2.08 -14.68
N LEU A 147 14.06 1.45 -13.57
CA LEU A 147 14.91 2.09 -12.57
C LEU A 147 16.38 1.69 -12.72
N PRO A 148 17.33 2.63 -12.50
CA PRO A 148 18.74 2.28 -12.45
C PRO A 148 18.98 1.21 -11.38
N VAL A 149 19.66 0.11 -11.73
CA VAL A 149 20.10 -0.96 -10.81
C VAL A 149 18.99 -1.83 -10.22
N LEU A 150 17.70 -1.47 -10.40
CA LEU A 150 16.56 -2.21 -9.84
C LEU A 150 15.47 -2.41 -10.89
N ASN A 151 15.09 -3.66 -11.14
CA ASN A 151 14.00 -4.01 -12.06
C ASN A 151 12.95 -4.81 -11.32
N ILE A 152 11.78 -4.21 -11.12
CA ILE A 152 10.66 -4.83 -10.41
C ILE A 152 9.55 -5.09 -11.42
N ASP A 153 9.07 -6.32 -11.45
CA ASP A 153 7.87 -6.65 -12.21
C ASP A 153 6.64 -6.15 -11.45
N ILE A 154 5.77 -5.41 -12.14
CA ILE A 154 4.52 -4.85 -11.60
C ILE A 154 3.32 -5.55 -12.26
N TYR A 155 3.33 -5.67 -13.59
CA TYR A 155 2.30 -6.38 -14.37
C TYR A 155 2.86 -7.29 -15.46
N ARG A 156 4.18 -7.48 -15.53
CA ARG A 156 4.82 -8.23 -16.63
C ARG A 156 4.27 -9.64 -16.75
N THR A 157 4.33 -10.45 -15.69
CA THR A 157 3.89 -11.85 -15.79
C THR A 157 2.37 -11.95 -15.91
N PHE A 158 1.63 -10.98 -15.38
CA PHE A 158 0.21 -10.88 -15.63
C PHE A 158 -0.11 -10.65 -17.12
N PHE A 159 0.60 -9.75 -17.80
CA PHE A 159 0.44 -9.53 -19.24
C PHE A 159 0.85 -10.77 -20.05
N ASP A 160 1.95 -11.44 -19.69
CA ASP A 160 2.36 -12.71 -20.29
C ASP A 160 1.24 -13.78 -20.16
N SER A 161 0.52 -13.78 -19.02
CA SER A 161 -0.61 -14.67 -18.78
C SER A 161 -1.82 -14.36 -19.69
N LEU A 162 -2.12 -13.08 -19.95
CA LEU A 162 -3.18 -12.65 -20.86
C LEU A 162 -2.84 -12.96 -22.32
N ASP A 163 -1.58 -12.75 -22.72
CA ASP A 163 -1.07 -13.15 -24.03
C ASP A 163 -1.21 -14.66 -24.26
N THR A 164 -0.95 -15.46 -23.22
CA THR A 164 -1.15 -16.91 -23.24
C THR A 164 -2.64 -17.28 -23.44
N LEU A 165 -3.58 -16.52 -22.87
CA LEU A 165 -5.00 -16.74 -23.10
C LEU A 165 -5.42 -16.39 -24.53
N VAL A 166 -4.82 -15.38 -25.15
CA VAL A 166 -5.03 -15.04 -26.56
C VAL A 166 -4.44 -16.12 -27.46
N SER A 167 -3.20 -16.56 -27.21
CA SER A 167 -2.54 -17.59 -28.02
C SER A 167 -3.29 -18.93 -27.98
N ASN A 168 -3.85 -19.27 -26.82
CA ASN A 168 -4.69 -20.45 -26.63
C ASN A 168 -6.12 -20.26 -27.14
N LYS A 169 -6.44 -19.09 -27.71
CA LYS A 169 -7.77 -18.73 -28.21
C LYS A 169 -8.87 -18.82 -27.13
N SER A 170 -8.52 -18.66 -25.86
CA SER A 170 -9.49 -18.60 -24.76
C SER A 170 -10.30 -17.29 -24.85
N ILE A 171 -9.61 -16.16 -25.01
CA ILE A 171 -10.17 -14.84 -25.36
C ILE A 171 -9.73 -14.44 -26.77
N ASN A 172 -10.42 -13.49 -27.43
CA ASN A 172 -9.97 -12.99 -28.73
C ASN A 172 -8.86 -11.95 -28.59
N GLY A 173 -8.85 -11.19 -27.50
CA GLY A 173 -7.86 -10.16 -27.25
C GLY A 173 -7.99 -9.55 -25.85
N TRP A 174 -6.95 -8.84 -25.45
CA TRP A 174 -6.95 -7.98 -24.29
C TRP A 174 -6.29 -6.65 -24.64
N ASP A 175 -6.52 -5.64 -23.81
CA ASP A 175 -5.88 -4.33 -23.91
C ASP A 175 -5.74 -3.74 -22.51
N ALA A 176 -4.81 -2.82 -22.36
CA ALA A 176 -4.57 -2.10 -21.11
C ALA A 176 -4.79 -0.61 -21.36
N TYR A 177 -5.53 0.05 -20.47
CA TYR A 177 -5.84 1.46 -20.64
C TYR A 177 -4.92 2.34 -19.79
N PRO A 178 -3.83 2.91 -20.37
CA PRO A 178 -3.03 3.90 -19.64
C PRO A 178 -3.85 5.16 -19.40
N TYR A 179 -3.70 5.76 -18.22
CA TYR A 179 -4.38 7.00 -17.85
C TYR A 179 -3.48 7.93 -17.04
N ASP A 180 -3.80 9.23 -17.06
CA ASP A 180 -3.14 10.21 -16.20
C ASP A 180 -3.67 10.09 -14.77
N TRP A 181 -2.99 9.28 -13.97
CA TRP A 181 -3.35 8.96 -12.58
C TRP A 181 -3.35 10.16 -11.63
N ARG A 182 -2.90 11.34 -12.08
CA ARG A 182 -3.00 12.58 -11.32
C ARG A 182 -4.43 13.14 -11.31
N MET A 183 -5.25 12.80 -12.31
CA MET A 183 -6.59 13.35 -12.54
C MET A 183 -7.67 12.61 -11.74
N ASP A 184 -8.86 13.22 -11.59
CA ASP A 184 -10.03 12.58 -10.97
C ASP A 184 -10.54 11.45 -11.88
N VAL A 185 -10.93 10.32 -11.28
CA VAL A 185 -11.40 9.15 -12.05
C VAL A 185 -12.63 9.44 -12.92
N ARG A 186 -13.51 10.37 -12.50
CA ARG A 186 -14.67 10.79 -13.31
C ARG A 186 -14.24 11.63 -14.51
N ASP A 187 -13.22 12.47 -14.34
CA ASP A 187 -12.68 13.29 -15.43
C ASP A 187 -11.98 12.41 -16.47
N ILE A 188 -11.26 11.37 -16.03
CA ILE A 188 -10.63 10.39 -16.93
C ILE A 188 -11.67 9.69 -17.80
N VAL A 189 -12.80 9.26 -17.20
CA VAL A 189 -13.89 8.59 -17.92
C VAL A 189 -14.58 9.54 -18.89
N LYS A 190 -14.95 10.75 -18.44
CA LYS A 190 -15.75 11.70 -19.22
C LYS A 190 -14.98 12.42 -20.32
N ASN A 191 -13.75 12.80 -20.02
CA ASN A 191 -12.94 13.60 -20.94
C ASN A 191 -11.92 12.75 -21.69
N GLY A 192 -11.72 11.48 -21.31
CA GLY A 192 -10.67 10.65 -21.87
C GLY A 192 -9.26 11.05 -21.38
N THR A 193 -8.26 10.34 -21.89
CA THR A 193 -6.86 10.48 -21.52
C THR A 193 -6.04 11.03 -22.68
N LYS A 194 -5.18 12.01 -22.41
CA LYS A 194 -4.23 12.50 -23.41
C LYS A 194 -3.16 11.45 -23.69
N ILE A 195 -3.08 11.03 -24.95
CA ILE A 195 -2.07 10.10 -25.47
C ILE A 195 -1.18 10.80 -26.49
N LYS A 196 -0.08 10.16 -26.88
CA LYS A 196 0.82 10.73 -27.89
C LYS A 196 0.04 10.99 -29.20
N GLY A 197 0.01 12.24 -29.64
CA GLY A 197 -0.66 12.65 -30.88
C GLY A 197 -2.20 12.66 -30.84
N GLY A 198 -2.83 12.50 -29.67
CA GLY A 198 -4.30 12.48 -29.60
C GLY A 198 -4.88 12.30 -28.20
N GLN A 199 -6.10 11.77 -28.17
CA GLN A 199 -6.88 11.52 -26.96
C GLN A 199 -7.53 10.15 -27.07
N SER A 200 -7.44 9.36 -26.00
CA SER A 200 -8.08 8.06 -25.86
C SER A 200 -9.35 8.22 -25.04
N ASP A 201 -10.45 7.63 -25.49
CA ASP A 201 -11.72 7.62 -24.76
C ASP A 201 -11.99 6.21 -24.22
N LEU A 202 -12.26 6.12 -22.92
CA LEU A 202 -12.40 4.83 -22.22
C LEU A 202 -13.71 4.10 -22.59
N VAL A 203 -14.79 4.84 -22.84
CA VAL A 203 -16.07 4.26 -23.29
C VAL A 203 -15.91 3.71 -24.71
N VAL A 204 -15.24 4.44 -25.59
CA VAL A 204 -14.94 3.99 -26.97
C VAL A 204 -14.03 2.76 -26.95
N ALA A 205 -13.07 2.69 -26.03
CA ALA A 205 -12.24 1.50 -25.85
C ALA A 205 -13.09 0.27 -25.50
N VAL A 206 -14.05 0.40 -24.57
CA VAL A 206 -15.00 -0.67 -24.22
C VAL A 206 -15.82 -1.10 -25.44
N GLU A 207 -16.40 -0.16 -26.20
CA GLU A 207 -17.19 -0.48 -27.40
C GLU A 207 -16.39 -1.24 -28.44
N ARG A 208 -15.16 -0.77 -28.73
CA ARG A 208 -14.24 -1.44 -29.67
C ARG A 208 -13.96 -2.86 -29.21
N MET A 209 -13.57 -3.04 -27.95
CA MET A 209 -13.22 -4.36 -27.41
C MET A 209 -14.42 -5.31 -27.36
N ALA A 210 -15.59 -4.80 -26.99
CA ALA A 210 -16.84 -5.55 -27.01
C ALA A 210 -17.16 -6.04 -28.42
N SER A 211 -17.05 -5.18 -29.44
CA SER A 211 -17.36 -5.54 -30.83
C SER A 211 -16.48 -6.70 -31.35
N GLN A 212 -15.24 -6.76 -30.88
CA GLN A 212 -14.23 -7.78 -31.25
C GLN A 212 -14.28 -9.03 -30.35
N SER A 213 -15.05 -8.98 -29.27
CA SER A 213 -15.21 -10.05 -28.29
C SER A 213 -16.15 -11.15 -28.79
N LYS A 214 -15.90 -12.40 -28.37
CA LYS A 214 -16.77 -13.55 -28.68
C LYS A 214 -18.18 -13.36 -28.11
N THR A 215 -18.27 -12.78 -26.91
CA THR A 215 -19.50 -12.56 -26.15
C THR A 215 -20.22 -11.27 -26.53
N LYS A 216 -19.58 -10.41 -27.34
CA LYS A 216 -19.97 -9.01 -27.52
C LYS A 216 -19.94 -8.17 -26.25
N LYS A 217 -19.20 -8.65 -25.24
CA LYS A 217 -18.97 -7.97 -23.96
C LYS A 217 -17.48 -7.94 -23.59
N VAL A 218 -17.14 -7.16 -22.55
CA VAL A 218 -15.79 -6.99 -22.00
C VAL A 218 -15.75 -7.40 -20.53
N THR A 219 -14.69 -8.11 -20.14
CA THR A 219 -14.30 -8.29 -18.74
C THR A 219 -13.37 -7.16 -18.33
N LEU A 220 -13.75 -6.40 -17.30
CA LEU A 220 -12.87 -5.41 -16.68
C LEU A 220 -12.04 -6.09 -15.60
N ILE A 221 -10.72 -6.06 -15.71
CA ILE A 221 -9.81 -6.42 -14.61
C ILE A 221 -9.15 -5.14 -14.15
N THR A 222 -9.13 -4.92 -12.85
CA THR A 222 -8.58 -3.70 -12.29
C THR A 222 -7.63 -3.97 -11.16
N HIS A 223 -6.66 -3.08 -11.00
CA HIS A 223 -5.75 -3.08 -9.86
C HIS A 223 -5.84 -1.75 -9.12
N SER A 224 -5.88 -1.77 -7.78
CA SER A 224 -5.77 -0.58 -6.94
C SER A 224 -6.77 0.53 -7.39
N ASN A 225 -6.30 1.75 -7.64
CA ASN A 225 -7.12 2.87 -8.12
C ASN A 225 -7.90 2.59 -9.42
N GLY A 226 -7.46 1.63 -10.24
CA GLY A 226 -8.22 1.14 -11.39
C GLY A 226 -9.61 0.61 -11.00
N GLY A 227 -9.80 0.17 -9.76
CA GLY A 227 -11.11 -0.19 -9.21
C GLY A 227 -12.07 0.99 -9.08
N LEU A 228 -11.59 2.13 -8.58
CA LEU A 228 -12.39 3.37 -8.54
C LEU A 228 -12.70 3.86 -9.95
N LEU A 229 -11.74 3.76 -10.86
CA LEU A 229 -11.93 4.06 -12.28
C LEU A 229 -12.98 3.15 -12.92
N ALA A 230 -13.01 1.86 -12.61
CA ALA A 230 -14.06 0.95 -13.10
C ALA A 230 -15.45 1.31 -12.56
N LYS A 231 -15.58 1.70 -11.29
CA LYS A 231 -16.87 2.17 -10.74
C LYS A 231 -17.36 3.39 -11.54
N ALA A 232 -16.50 4.39 -11.73
CA ALA A 232 -16.84 5.58 -12.51
C ALA A 232 -17.18 5.25 -13.99
N LEU A 233 -16.42 4.33 -14.61
CA LEU A 233 -16.67 3.88 -15.97
C LEU A 233 -18.03 3.19 -16.12
N VAL A 234 -18.37 2.27 -15.22
CA VAL A 234 -19.64 1.56 -15.32
C VAL A 234 -20.82 2.49 -15.05
N GLN A 235 -20.69 3.48 -14.16
CA GLN A 235 -21.70 4.53 -14.00
C GLN A 235 -21.91 5.32 -15.30
N GLU A 236 -20.85 5.69 -16.01
CA GLU A 236 -20.96 6.40 -17.29
C GLU A 236 -21.56 5.50 -18.40
N LEU A 237 -21.17 4.23 -18.44
CA LEU A 237 -21.77 3.26 -19.36
C LEU A 237 -23.26 3.06 -19.07
N GLU A 238 -23.68 3.02 -17.81
CA GLU A 238 -25.09 2.97 -17.42
C GLU A 238 -25.84 4.23 -17.88
N ALA A 239 -25.30 5.41 -17.59
CA ALA A 239 -25.88 6.70 -17.99
C ALA A 239 -26.03 6.84 -19.51
N THR A 240 -25.16 6.18 -20.28
CA THR A 240 -25.19 6.20 -21.76
C THR A 240 -25.88 4.98 -22.38
N GLY A 241 -26.48 4.10 -21.59
CA GLY A 241 -27.21 2.90 -22.06
C GLY A 241 -26.32 1.75 -22.57
N LYS A 242 -25.03 1.79 -22.23
CA LYS A 242 -23.98 0.88 -22.69
C LYS A 242 -23.48 -0.11 -21.63
N ALA A 243 -24.04 -0.12 -20.42
CA ALA A 243 -23.65 -1.05 -19.35
C ALA A 243 -23.71 -2.53 -19.77
N HIS A 244 -24.64 -2.88 -20.68
CA HIS A 244 -24.77 -4.23 -21.24
C HIS A 244 -23.52 -4.75 -21.97
N LEU A 245 -22.57 -3.87 -22.32
CA LEU A 245 -21.28 -4.23 -22.91
C LEU A 245 -20.30 -4.83 -21.88
N ILE A 246 -20.61 -4.75 -20.59
CA ILE A 246 -19.78 -5.31 -19.53
C ILE A 246 -20.29 -6.71 -19.17
N ASP A 247 -19.37 -7.65 -19.09
CA ASP A 247 -19.62 -9.04 -18.67
C ASP A 247 -19.42 -9.16 -17.16
N ARG A 248 -18.25 -8.72 -16.69
CA ARG A 248 -17.88 -8.77 -15.29
C ARG A 248 -16.83 -7.71 -14.96
N VAL A 249 -16.74 -7.38 -13.68
CA VAL A 249 -15.72 -6.51 -13.11
C VAL A 249 -14.98 -7.29 -12.03
N ILE A 250 -13.66 -7.39 -12.16
CA ILE A 250 -12.79 -8.05 -11.19
C ILE A 250 -11.87 -6.99 -10.58
N MET A 251 -12.10 -6.65 -9.33
CA MET A 251 -11.38 -5.62 -8.60
C MET A 251 -10.31 -6.25 -7.72
N VAL A 252 -9.05 -5.97 -8.03
CA VAL A 252 -7.89 -6.54 -7.34
C VAL A 252 -7.23 -5.44 -6.49
N ALA A 253 -7.20 -5.62 -5.17
CA ALA A 253 -6.68 -4.64 -4.20
C ALA A 253 -7.27 -3.22 -4.33
N ALA A 254 -8.54 -3.07 -4.68
CA ALA A 254 -9.14 -1.75 -4.86
C ALA A 254 -9.37 -1.03 -3.52
N PRO A 255 -8.90 0.21 -3.31
CA PRO A 255 -9.19 1.02 -2.13
C PRO A 255 -10.62 1.58 -2.21
N GLN A 256 -11.63 0.72 -2.12
CA GLN A 256 -13.01 1.11 -2.45
C GLN A 256 -13.55 2.25 -1.58
N LEU A 257 -13.10 2.34 -0.32
CA LEU A 257 -13.46 3.38 0.64
C LEU A 257 -12.30 4.35 0.92
N GLY A 258 -11.25 4.35 0.08
CA GLY A 258 -10.00 5.06 0.34
C GLY A 258 -9.05 4.31 1.28
N THR A 259 -7.93 4.93 1.64
CA THR A 259 -6.90 4.40 2.54
C THR A 259 -6.37 5.48 3.49
N PRO A 260 -6.20 5.18 4.80
CA PRO A 260 -5.57 6.10 5.75
C PRO A 260 -4.16 6.56 5.33
N LYS A 261 -3.43 5.75 4.56
CA LYS A 261 -2.10 6.10 4.04
C LYS A 261 -2.12 7.40 3.22
N ALA A 262 -3.16 7.63 2.44
CA ALA A 262 -3.31 8.82 1.59
C ALA A 262 -3.34 10.13 2.40
N LEU A 263 -3.83 10.08 3.64
CA LEU A 263 -3.80 11.24 4.55
C LEU A 263 -2.38 11.70 4.82
N GLY A 264 -1.48 10.76 5.09
CA GLY A 264 -0.08 11.09 5.35
C GLY A 264 0.63 11.59 4.09
N VAL A 265 0.27 11.09 2.91
CA VAL A 265 0.84 11.56 1.63
C VAL A 265 0.52 13.05 1.45
N ILE A 266 -0.74 13.44 1.66
CA ILE A 266 -1.18 14.84 1.49
C ILE A 266 -0.62 15.76 2.59
N LEU A 267 -0.62 15.32 3.85
CA LEU A 267 -0.23 16.15 4.98
C LEU A 267 1.29 16.28 5.14
N HIS A 268 2.04 15.22 4.84
CA HIS A 268 3.46 15.13 5.16
C HIS A 268 4.34 14.78 3.96
N GLY A 269 3.77 14.25 2.87
CA GLY A 269 4.56 13.65 1.80
C GLY A 269 5.26 12.38 2.28
N ILE A 270 4.53 11.54 3.03
CA ILE A 270 5.02 10.18 3.33
C ILE A 270 4.86 9.29 2.11
N ASP A 271 5.57 8.17 2.13
CA ASP A 271 5.36 7.07 1.20
C ASP A 271 5.45 7.45 -0.28
N HIS A 272 6.65 7.84 -0.68
CA HIS A 272 6.97 7.96 -2.09
C HIS A 272 7.62 6.69 -2.62
N SER A 273 7.33 5.54 -2.00
CA SER A 273 7.74 4.24 -2.49
C SER A 273 7.04 3.96 -3.82
N LEU A 274 7.71 4.28 -4.92
CA LEU A 274 7.26 3.77 -6.21
C LEU A 274 7.51 2.28 -6.13
N GLY A 275 6.42 1.51 -6.04
CA GLY A 275 6.40 0.06 -5.86
C GLY A 275 7.78 -0.59 -5.80
N HIS A 276 8.25 -0.88 -4.58
CA HIS A 276 9.48 -1.61 -4.29
C HIS A 276 10.84 -0.97 -4.62
N GLY A 277 11.00 0.34 -4.79
CA GLY A 277 12.39 0.84 -4.70
C GLY A 277 12.77 2.24 -5.13
N VAL A 278 11.84 3.16 -5.34
CA VAL A 278 12.18 4.60 -5.47
C VAL A 278 11.55 5.37 -4.34
N VAL A 279 12.26 6.34 -3.78
CA VAL A 279 11.78 7.23 -2.72
C VAL A 279 12.10 8.67 -3.11
N LEU A 280 11.05 9.47 -3.32
CA LEU A 280 11.17 10.92 -3.46
C LEU A 280 11.46 11.56 -2.10
N THR A 281 12.13 12.71 -2.10
CA THR A 281 12.21 13.52 -0.88
C THR A 281 10.82 13.99 -0.48
N GLU A 282 10.44 13.90 0.80
CA GLU A 282 9.10 14.25 1.33
C GLU A 282 8.54 15.61 0.89
N ARG A 283 9.42 16.57 0.61
CA ARG A 283 9.01 17.89 0.08
C ARG A 283 8.42 17.82 -1.33
N VAL A 284 9.01 17.01 -2.22
CA VAL A 284 8.69 16.96 -3.66
C VAL A 284 7.36 16.24 -3.89
N ALA A 285 7.30 14.92 -3.74
CA ALA A 285 6.35 14.25 -2.87
C ALA A 285 5.09 15.03 -2.41
N ARG A 286 5.17 15.77 -1.30
CA ARG A 286 4.05 16.56 -0.77
C ARG A 286 3.57 17.62 -1.76
N SER A 287 4.48 18.31 -2.45
CA SER A 287 4.14 19.27 -3.50
C SER A 287 3.42 18.63 -4.69
N LEU A 288 3.73 17.38 -5.04
CA LEU A 288 3.00 16.63 -6.06
C LEU A 288 1.58 16.30 -5.57
N GLY A 289 1.47 15.66 -4.39
CA GLY A 289 0.20 15.19 -3.84
C GLY A 289 -0.78 16.31 -3.43
N GLU A 290 -0.26 17.48 -3.06
CA GLU A 290 -1.04 18.61 -2.54
C GLU A 290 -2.18 19.06 -3.46
N ASN A 291 -1.96 19.06 -4.77
CA ASN A 291 -2.94 19.48 -5.77
C ASN A 291 -3.28 18.37 -6.77
N MET A 292 -3.15 17.10 -6.37
CA MET A 292 -3.39 15.96 -7.26
C MET A 292 -4.79 15.37 -7.03
N PRO A 293 -5.80 15.64 -7.87
CA PRO A 293 -7.14 15.06 -7.72
C PRO A 293 -7.15 13.55 -7.45
N GLY A 294 -6.30 12.78 -8.15
CA GLY A 294 -6.16 11.34 -7.94
C GLY A 294 -5.72 10.94 -6.53
N ALA A 295 -4.91 11.76 -5.83
CA ALA A 295 -4.56 11.52 -4.43
C ALA A 295 -5.78 11.70 -3.50
N TYR A 296 -6.59 12.73 -3.77
CA TYR A 296 -7.78 13.02 -2.98
C TYR A 296 -8.86 11.97 -3.16
N ASN A 297 -8.98 11.36 -4.34
CA ASN A 297 -9.88 10.23 -4.58
C ASN A 297 -9.57 9.00 -3.70
N LEU A 298 -8.44 8.96 -2.99
CA LEU A 298 -7.99 7.85 -2.16
C LEU A 298 -8.04 8.14 -0.65
N VAL A 299 -8.45 9.33 -0.23
CA VAL A 299 -8.62 9.62 1.21
C VAL A 299 -9.80 8.83 1.78
N PRO A 300 -9.79 8.43 3.08
CA PRO A 300 -10.89 7.69 3.68
C PRO A 300 -12.24 8.39 3.49
N SER A 301 -13.19 7.69 2.87
CA SER A 301 -14.50 8.24 2.51
C SER A 301 -15.44 8.39 3.72
N PRO A 302 -16.58 9.10 3.60
CA PRO A 302 -17.61 9.06 4.63
C PRO A 302 -18.04 7.63 5.00
N GLN A 303 -18.16 6.75 4.01
CA GLN A 303 -18.53 5.35 4.24
C GLN A 303 -17.42 4.58 4.96
N TYR A 304 -16.13 4.89 4.76
CA TYR A 304 -15.03 4.30 5.54
C TYR A 304 -15.24 4.44 7.05
N PHE A 305 -15.66 5.62 7.52
CA PHE A 305 -15.90 5.88 8.94
C PHE A 305 -17.16 5.15 9.46
N SER A 306 -18.18 5.05 8.61
CA SER A 306 -19.40 4.29 8.92
C SER A 306 -19.15 2.80 9.06
N GLU A 307 -18.19 2.23 8.30
CA GLU A 307 -17.86 0.79 8.33
C GLU A 307 -16.80 0.45 9.38
N SER A 308 -15.72 1.24 9.47
CA SER A 308 -14.57 0.87 10.30
C SER A 308 -14.78 1.12 11.78
N HIS A 309 -15.53 2.17 12.15
CA HIS A 309 -15.64 2.69 13.52
C HIS A 309 -14.29 2.91 14.23
N LYS A 310 -13.19 3.03 13.46
CA LYS A 310 -11.83 3.19 13.96
C LYS A 310 -11.34 4.62 13.74
N PRO A 311 -10.59 5.20 14.70
CA PRO A 311 -9.84 6.42 14.45
C PRO A 311 -8.79 6.24 13.36
N ILE A 312 -8.61 7.27 12.53
CA ILE A 312 -7.53 7.35 11.54
C ILE A 312 -6.43 8.35 11.93
N VAL A 313 -6.65 9.15 12.99
CA VAL A 313 -5.62 10.00 13.60
C VAL A 313 -5.72 9.89 15.12
N TYR A 314 -4.55 9.83 15.77
CA TYR A 314 -4.37 9.91 17.21
C TYR A 314 -3.50 11.12 17.58
N PHE A 315 -3.89 11.85 18.63
CA PHE A 315 -3.12 12.95 19.19
C PHE A 315 -2.69 12.61 20.61
N ASP A 316 -1.38 12.54 20.83
CA ASP A 316 -0.80 12.30 22.14
C ASP A 316 -0.92 13.55 23.05
N PRO A 317 -1.21 13.40 24.36
CA PRO A 317 -1.30 14.52 25.30
C PRO A 317 -0.03 15.38 25.38
N THR A 318 1.15 14.83 25.07
CA THR A 318 2.41 15.58 25.05
C THR A 318 2.38 16.77 24.08
N LEU A 319 1.55 16.72 23.03
CA LEU A 319 1.39 17.79 22.05
C LEU A 319 0.88 19.10 22.63
N ASP A 320 0.07 19.08 23.69
CA ASP A 320 -0.59 20.27 24.24
C ASP A 320 0.40 21.37 24.64
N THR A 321 1.67 21.00 24.89
CA THR A 321 2.75 21.92 25.25
C THR A 321 3.31 22.71 24.08
N ILE A 322 3.12 22.24 22.83
CA ILE A 322 3.70 22.83 21.61
C ILE A 322 2.70 23.08 20.49
N SER A 323 1.50 22.51 20.60
CA SER A 323 0.49 22.51 19.55
C SER A 323 -0.91 22.41 20.14
N ASN A 324 -1.86 23.11 19.53
CA ASN A 324 -3.26 23.08 19.95
C ASN A 324 -4.08 22.00 19.23
N LEU A 325 -3.48 21.16 18.37
CA LEU A 325 -4.20 20.18 17.55
C LEU A 325 -5.13 19.30 18.40
N ARG A 326 -4.60 18.68 19.46
CA ARG A 326 -5.39 17.85 20.39
C ARG A 326 -6.47 18.65 21.12
N LEU A 327 -6.16 19.87 21.55
CA LEU A 327 -7.12 20.76 22.22
C LEU A 327 -8.30 21.15 21.31
N LYS A 328 -8.11 21.11 19.98
CA LYS A 328 -9.10 21.52 18.98
C LYS A 328 -9.89 20.34 18.38
N TYR A 329 -9.24 19.21 18.15
CA TYR A 329 -9.87 18.02 17.54
C TYR A 329 -10.13 16.88 18.53
N GLY A 330 -9.70 17.01 19.78
CA GLY A 330 -9.77 15.94 20.79
C GLY A 330 -8.61 14.94 20.64
N ASN A 331 -8.75 13.77 21.29
CA ASN A 331 -7.70 12.73 21.30
C ASN A 331 -7.57 12.00 19.95
N THR A 332 -8.63 11.98 19.14
CA THR A 332 -8.72 11.13 17.94
C THR A 332 -9.59 11.76 16.86
N ILE A 333 -9.29 11.45 15.59
CA ILE A 333 -10.18 11.73 14.46
C ILE A 333 -10.78 10.41 13.98
N SER A 334 -12.09 10.28 14.12
CA SER A 334 -12.85 9.05 13.80
C SER A 334 -14.10 9.33 12.96
N THR A 335 -14.22 10.53 12.38
CA THR A 335 -15.32 10.90 11.49
C THR A 335 -14.80 11.67 10.29
N TRP A 336 -15.56 11.61 9.19
CA TRP A 336 -15.30 12.39 7.98
C TRP A 336 -15.24 13.90 8.26
N ASP A 337 -16.20 14.43 9.01
CA ASP A 337 -16.23 15.86 9.33
C ASP A 337 -15.00 16.30 10.14
N ALA A 338 -14.59 15.51 11.14
CA ALA A 338 -13.39 15.81 11.91
C ALA A 338 -12.12 15.71 11.04
N MET A 339 -12.04 14.74 10.12
CA MET A 339 -10.93 14.62 9.18
C MET A 339 -10.85 15.82 8.25
N THR A 340 -11.96 16.22 7.64
CA THR A 340 -11.99 17.36 6.71
C THR A 340 -11.68 18.68 7.41
N MET A 341 -12.17 18.90 8.64
CA MET A 341 -11.80 20.05 9.46
C MET A 341 -10.30 20.04 9.78
N PHE A 342 -9.73 18.89 10.13
CA PHE A 342 -8.30 18.76 10.40
C PHE A 342 -7.44 19.00 9.16
N MET A 343 -7.79 18.43 8.01
CA MET A 343 -7.05 18.62 6.76
C MET A 343 -7.08 20.07 6.28
N ASN A 344 -8.21 20.77 6.47
CA ASN A 344 -8.39 22.17 6.10
C ASN A 344 -7.94 23.19 7.17
N ALA A 345 -7.42 22.73 8.32
CA ALA A 345 -7.02 23.59 9.43
C ALA A 345 -8.14 24.47 10.02
N THR A 346 -9.39 24.01 9.96
CA THR A 346 -10.58 24.82 10.28
C THR A 346 -10.65 25.23 11.77
N LEU A 347 -10.15 24.38 12.68
CA LEU A 347 -10.28 24.61 14.13
C LEU A 347 -8.97 25.03 14.82
N ASP A 348 -7.84 24.64 14.24
CA ASP A 348 -6.51 24.82 14.84
C ASP A 348 -5.82 26.15 14.48
N GLY A 349 -6.23 26.79 13.38
CA GLY A 349 -5.64 28.04 12.92
C GLY A 349 -4.18 27.90 12.47
N ARG A 350 -3.70 26.68 12.17
CA ARG A 350 -2.34 26.48 11.66
C ARG A 350 -2.20 27.18 10.31
N THR A 351 -1.00 27.68 10.05
CA THR A 351 -0.65 28.26 8.75
C THR A 351 -0.02 27.19 7.86
N LYS A 352 -0.10 27.38 6.55
CA LYS A 352 0.47 26.45 5.58
C LYS A 352 2.00 26.37 5.77
N PRO A 353 2.58 25.18 6.04
CA PRO A 353 4.01 25.04 6.30
C PRO A 353 4.84 25.35 5.05
N ILE A 354 5.98 26.02 5.25
CA ILE A 354 6.93 26.37 4.18
C ILE A 354 8.04 25.32 4.17
N GLY A 355 7.77 24.19 3.54
CA GLY A 355 8.77 23.13 3.33
C GLY A 355 9.10 22.28 4.56
N GLN A 356 8.52 22.54 5.74
CA GLN A 356 8.56 21.65 6.90
C GLN A 356 7.58 20.49 6.70
N THR A 357 8.06 19.26 6.59
CA THR A 357 7.24 18.06 6.33
C THR A 357 6.73 17.39 7.60
N ASN A 358 7.28 17.73 8.77
CA ASN A 358 6.78 17.26 10.06
C ASN A 358 5.51 17.99 10.54
N ILE A 359 5.26 19.21 10.07
CA ILE A 359 4.03 19.95 10.34
C ILE A 359 2.96 19.53 9.32
N PRO A 360 1.74 19.14 9.76
CA PRO A 360 0.65 18.79 8.84
C PRO A 360 0.33 19.93 7.87
N ASN A 361 0.34 19.63 6.58
CA ASN A 361 -0.03 20.59 5.55
C ASN A 361 -1.51 20.99 5.63
N ILE A 362 -1.87 22.06 4.93
CA ILE A 362 -3.27 22.43 4.69
C ILE A 362 -3.67 21.89 3.32
N ALA A 363 -4.68 21.02 3.31
CA ALA A 363 -5.16 20.38 2.10
C ALA A 363 -5.86 21.38 1.16
N ASN A 364 -5.98 20.99 -0.11
CA ASN A 364 -6.77 21.69 -1.09
C ASN A 364 -8.26 21.42 -0.84
N THR A 365 -8.96 22.42 -0.31
CA THR A 365 -10.36 22.29 0.10
C THR A 365 -11.30 21.91 -1.04
N SER A 366 -11.05 22.41 -2.26
CA SER A 366 -11.88 22.08 -3.42
C SER A 366 -11.70 20.62 -3.86
N LEU A 367 -10.47 20.11 -3.85
CA LEU A 367 -10.19 18.71 -4.18
C LEU A 367 -10.71 17.75 -3.10
N LEU A 368 -10.60 18.13 -1.82
CA LEU A 368 -11.15 17.34 -0.72
C LEU A 368 -12.68 17.25 -0.78
N ALA A 369 -13.35 18.36 -1.09
CA ALA A 369 -14.80 18.36 -1.33
C ALA A 369 -15.18 17.51 -2.55
N ALA A 370 -14.42 17.61 -3.65
CA ALA A 370 -14.64 16.82 -4.86
C ALA A 370 -14.49 15.31 -4.61
N SER A 371 -13.57 14.91 -3.70
CA SER A 371 -13.42 13.53 -3.22
C SER A 371 -14.64 13.06 -2.42
N GLY A 372 -15.16 13.88 -1.51
CA GLY A 372 -16.42 13.57 -0.82
C GLY A 372 -17.56 13.30 -1.81
N SER A 373 -17.74 14.18 -2.79
CA SER A 373 -18.76 13.99 -3.84
C SER A 373 -18.49 12.80 -4.77
N LEU A 374 -17.24 12.40 -4.99
CA LEU A 374 -16.94 11.16 -5.71
C LEU A 374 -17.48 9.98 -4.91
N HIS A 375 -17.09 9.85 -3.64
CA HIS A 375 -17.48 8.72 -2.81
C HIS A 375 -18.98 8.66 -2.52
N GLU A 376 -19.66 9.80 -2.37
CA GLU A 376 -21.13 9.82 -2.34
C GLU A 376 -21.76 9.14 -3.57
N SER A 377 -21.14 9.32 -4.75
CA SER A 377 -21.59 8.70 -6.01
C SER A 377 -21.25 7.22 -6.10
N ILE A 378 -20.03 6.79 -5.70
CA ILE A 378 -19.55 5.43 -5.96
C ILE A 378 -19.67 4.45 -4.78
N ASP A 379 -19.86 4.94 -3.56
CA ASP A 379 -19.99 4.10 -2.35
C ASP A 379 -21.45 3.68 -2.11
N THR A 380 -22.41 4.50 -2.55
CA THR A 380 -23.86 4.23 -2.41
C THR A 380 -24.47 3.55 -3.64
N TRP A 381 -23.72 3.48 -4.73
CA TRP A 381 -24.13 2.89 -5.99
C TRP A 381 -23.79 1.40 -6.06
N ASN A 382 -24.70 0.63 -6.66
CA ASN A 382 -24.51 -0.79 -6.91
C ASN A 382 -24.36 -1.03 -8.41
N PHE A 383 -23.48 -1.96 -8.78
CA PHE A 383 -23.37 -2.41 -10.17
C PHE A 383 -24.72 -2.98 -10.66
N PRO A 384 -25.06 -2.80 -11.96
CA PRO A 384 -26.17 -3.49 -12.60
C PRO A 384 -26.16 -5.00 -12.34
N THR A 385 -27.34 -5.59 -12.10
CA THR A 385 -27.48 -6.99 -11.66
C THR A 385 -27.03 -8.02 -12.70
N ASP A 386 -26.91 -7.63 -13.96
CA ASP A 386 -26.41 -8.44 -15.07
C ASP A 386 -24.87 -8.39 -15.21
N ILE A 387 -24.18 -7.57 -14.42
CA ILE A 387 -22.73 -7.50 -14.33
C ILE A 387 -22.26 -8.29 -13.11
N ARG A 388 -21.47 -9.34 -13.33
CA ARG A 388 -20.85 -10.08 -12.22
C ARG A 388 -19.69 -9.26 -11.63
N VAL A 389 -19.71 -9.00 -10.33
CA VAL A 389 -18.62 -8.30 -9.63
C VAL A 389 -17.85 -9.28 -8.76
N ILE A 390 -16.52 -9.22 -8.83
CA ILE A 390 -15.61 -10.03 -8.02
C ILE A 390 -14.60 -9.10 -7.36
N GLN A 391 -14.29 -9.37 -6.10
CA GLN A 391 -13.25 -8.67 -5.34
C GLN A 391 -12.16 -9.66 -4.93
N ILE A 392 -10.91 -9.27 -5.12
CA ILE A 392 -9.73 -10.00 -4.67
C ILE A 392 -8.92 -9.04 -3.80
N ILE A 393 -8.79 -9.34 -2.52
CA ILE A 393 -8.08 -8.49 -1.54
C ILE A 393 -6.83 -9.19 -1.02
N GLY A 394 -5.77 -8.42 -0.77
CA GLY A 394 -4.60 -8.88 -0.05
C GLY A 394 -4.77 -8.71 1.45
N ASN A 395 -4.11 -9.58 2.22
CA ASN A 395 -4.15 -9.52 3.68
C ASN A 395 -2.83 -10.03 4.32
N ASN A 396 -2.70 -9.83 5.64
CA ASN A 396 -1.66 -10.34 6.52
C ASN A 396 -0.28 -9.68 6.38
N ILE A 397 -0.19 -8.46 5.86
CA ILE A 397 1.04 -7.66 5.91
C ILE A 397 0.78 -6.25 6.47
N ASP A 398 1.83 -5.63 7.03
CA ASP A 398 1.74 -4.33 7.70
C ASP A 398 1.19 -3.24 6.79
N THR A 399 0.03 -2.69 7.18
CA THR A 399 -0.73 -1.71 6.44
C THR A 399 -1.03 -0.52 7.34
N VAL A 400 -0.78 0.71 6.86
CA VAL A 400 -1.07 1.92 7.64
C VAL A 400 -2.58 2.08 7.83
N GLU A 401 -3.05 2.03 9.09
CA GLU A 401 -4.46 2.25 9.45
C GLU A 401 -4.72 3.64 10.06
N ALA A 402 -3.70 4.30 10.59
CA ALA A 402 -3.83 5.64 11.16
C ALA A 402 -2.48 6.39 11.22
N LEU A 403 -2.54 7.68 11.53
CA LEU A 403 -1.40 8.52 11.90
C LEU A 403 -1.46 8.85 13.39
N ARG A 404 -0.32 8.88 14.07
CA ARG A 404 -0.19 9.38 15.44
C ARG A 404 0.67 10.62 15.45
N TYR A 405 0.26 11.65 16.17
CA TYR A 405 1.04 12.86 16.42
C TYR A 405 1.45 12.93 17.90
N PHE A 406 2.67 13.36 18.16
CA PHE A 406 3.25 13.46 19.51
C PHE A 406 4.30 14.58 19.59
N LYS A 407 4.69 14.96 20.79
CA LYS A 407 5.80 15.91 20.98
C LYS A 407 7.13 15.21 20.73
N LYS A 408 7.94 15.75 19.82
CA LYS A 408 9.30 15.27 19.54
C LYS A 408 10.31 16.36 19.90
N SER A 409 11.22 16.07 20.81
CA SER A 409 12.38 16.92 21.05
C SER A 409 13.42 16.65 19.96
N SER A 410 13.87 17.69 19.25
CA SER A 410 14.90 17.56 18.21
C SER A 410 16.14 18.32 18.65
N TYR A 411 17.29 17.66 18.66
CA TYR A 411 18.56 18.29 19.03
C TYR A 411 19.21 18.91 17.80
N THR A 412 19.34 20.24 17.78
CA THR A 412 19.96 20.95 16.66
C THR A 412 21.02 21.92 17.16
N CYS A 413 22.21 21.83 16.58
CA CYS A 413 23.30 22.77 16.86
C CYS A 413 23.59 23.61 15.61
N ILE A 414 23.51 24.93 15.76
CA ILE A 414 24.01 25.88 14.77
C ILE A 414 25.18 26.62 15.43
N LEU A 415 26.39 26.41 14.92
CA LEU A 415 27.63 26.95 15.51
C LEU A 415 27.81 26.47 16.96
N THR A 416 27.83 27.38 17.95
CA THR A 416 28.01 27.06 19.39
C THR A 416 26.69 27.05 20.17
N VAL A 417 25.55 27.29 19.51
CA VAL A 417 24.24 27.33 20.18
C VAL A 417 23.51 26.05 19.81
N CYS A 418 23.40 25.17 20.79
CA CYS A 418 22.57 23.98 20.70
C CYS A 418 21.23 24.28 21.35
N ASN A 419 20.18 23.98 20.61
CA ASN A 419 18.81 24.08 21.08
C ASN A 419 18.15 22.72 20.89
N SER A 420 17.28 22.39 21.83
CA SER A 420 16.41 21.23 21.76
C SER A 420 14.98 21.70 21.53
N PRO A 421 14.64 22.35 20.38
CA PRO A 421 13.27 22.78 20.15
C PRO A 421 12.35 21.55 20.12
N ASP A 422 11.30 21.60 20.92
CA ASP A 422 10.20 20.66 20.78
C ASP A 422 9.45 20.97 19.48
N THR A 423 9.22 19.93 18.68
CA THR A 423 8.52 19.98 17.40
C THR A 423 7.43 18.93 17.37
N ILE A 424 6.54 19.01 16.38
CA ILE A 424 5.54 17.97 16.16
C ILE A 424 6.25 16.76 15.53
N GLY A 425 6.23 15.64 16.25
CA GLY A 425 6.53 14.32 15.73
C GLY A 425 5.27 13.64 15.22
N PHE A 426 5.43 12.72 14.27
CA PHE A 426 4.35 11.90 13.76
C PHE A 426 4.86 10.51 13.39
N SER A 427 4.00 9.49 13.52
CA SER A 427 4.31 8.09 13.23
C SER A 427 3.11 7.39 12.57
N PRO A 428 3.31 6.34 11.76
CA PRO A 428 2.23 5.49 11.30
C PRO A 428 1.74 4.62 12.46
N VAL A 429 0.48 4.19 12.37
CA VAL A 429 -0.10 3.09 13.14
C VAL A 429 -0.43 2.00 12.14
N PHE A 430 0.05 0.78 12.38
CA PHE A 430 -0.08 -0.35 11.47
C PHE A 430 -1.12 -1.36 11.95
N THR A 431 -1.86 -1.92 10.99
CA THR A 431 -2.61 -3.17 11.13
C THR A 431 -2.01 -4.24 10.22
N THR A 432 -2.14 -5.50 10.57
CA THR A 432 -1.85 -6.62 9.64
C THR A 432 -3.06 -6.95 8.74
N SER A 433 -4.20 -6.31 8.98
CA SER A 433 -5.43 -6.48 8.18
C SER A 433 -5.40 -5.64 6.90
N GLY A 434 -4.55 -6.02 5.95
CA GLY A 434 -4.42 -5.34 4.66
C GLY A 434 -3.25 -5.86 3.82
N ASP A 435 -3.02 -5.17 2.70
CA ASP A 435 -2.07 -5.56 1.65
C ASP A 435 -0.80 -4.69 1.58
N GLY A 436 -0.54 -3.90 2.62
CA GLY A 436 0.57 -2.95 2.69
C GLY A 436 0.18 -1.52 2.31
N THR A 437 -0.98 -1.33 1.66
CA THR A 437 -1.50 0.00 1.29
C THR A 437 -2.97 0.16 1.63
N VAL A 438 -3.79 -0.85 1.33
CA VAL A 438 -5.23 -0.86 1.49
C VAL A 438 -5.60 -1.82 2.61
N THR A 439 -6.38 -1.32 3.57
CA THR A 439 -6.91 -2.16 4.65
C THR A 439 -7.93 -3.15 4.05
N ALA A 440 -7.97 -4.38 4.59
CA ALA A 440 -8.88 -5.42 4.11
C ALA A 440 -10.35 -4.94 4.10
N LEU A 441 -10.73 -4.13 5.11
CA LEU A 441 -12.05 -3.49 5.21
C LEU A 441 -12.39 -2.61 4.01
N SER A 442 -11.46 -1.74 3.58
CA SER A 442 -11.67 -0.89 2.40
C SER A 442 -11.71 -1.73 1.13
N GLY A 443 -10.86 -2.76 1.05
CA GLY A 443 -10.78 -3.68 -0.08
C GLY A 443 -12.05 -4.49 -0.32
N SER A 444 -12.71 -4.96 0.74
CA SER A 444 -13.85 -5.91 0.67
C SER A 444 -15.23 -5.23 0.69
N PHE A 445 -15.29 -3.90 0.64
CA PHE A 445 -16.56 -3.20 0.75
C PHE A 445 -17.53 -3.52 -0.40
N GLY A 446 -18.84 -3.54 -0.12
CA GLY A 446 -19.90 -3.63 -1.13
C GLY A 446 -20.28 -5.05 -1.59
N LEU A 447 -19.56 -6.11 -1.19
CA LEU A 447 -19.95 -7.50 -1.42
C LEU A 447 -19.93 -8.31 -0.13
N SER A 448 -20.80 -9.32 -0.04
CA SER A 448 -20.86 -10.23 1.11
C SER A 448 -19.68 -11.21 1.17
N THR A 449 -18.99 -11.43 0.06
CA THR A 449 -17.83 -12.32 -0.03
C THR A 449 -16.79 -11.77 -1.01
N ALA A 450 -15.53 -11.70 -0.57
CA ALA A 450 -14.36 -11.39 -1.39
C ALA A 450 -13.39 -12.58 -1.35
N TYR A 451 -12.60 -12.76 -2.41
CA TYR A 451 -11.45 -13.64 -2.36
C TYR A 451 -10.33 -12.96 -1.58
N THR A 452 -9.76 -13.65 -0.60
CA THR A 452 -8.68 -13.12 0.22
C THR A 452 -7.40 -13.87 -0.06
N ILE A 453 -6.35 -13.12 -0.37
CA ILE A 453 -4.99 -13.63 -0.58
C ILE A 453 -4.17 -13.36 0.67
N ASP A 454 -3.71 -14.42 1.33
CA ASP A 454 -2.72 -14.31 2.39
C ASP A 454 -1.35 -14.05 1.76
N ILE A 455 -0.98 -12.75 1.68
CA ILE A 455 0.28 -12.32 1.07
C ILE A 455 1.46 -12.85 1.87
N ALA A 456 1.34 -12.85 3.21
CA ALA A 456 2.44 -13.27 4.06
C ALA A 456 2.78 -14.75 3.90
N ALA A 457 1.74 -15.60 3.80
CA ALA A 457 1.91 -17.00 3.52
C ALA A 457 2.50 -17.23 2.11
N TYR A 458 2.01 -16.52 1.09
CA TYR A 458 2.54 -16.63 -0.27
C TYR A 458 4.04 -16.30 -0.32
N ASN A 459 4.43 -15.16 0.25
CA ASN A 459 5.82 -14.70 0.28
C ASN A 459 6.72 -15.70 1.00
N LYS A 460 6.26 -16.26 2.12
CA LYS A 460 7.02 -17.27 2.86
C LYS A 460 7.22 -18.55 2.06
N VAL A 461 6.17 -19.03 1.37
CA VAL A 461 6.22 -20.29 0.60
C VAL A 461 7.09 -20.12 -0.65
N THR A 462 6.97 -18.99 -1.34
CA THR A 462 7.69 -18.75 -2.60
C THR A 462 9.11 -18.23 -2.39
N GLY A 463 9.39 -17.62 -1.24
CA GLY A 463 10.61 -16.88 -0.99
C GLY A 463 10.66 -15.53 -1.73
N GLU A 464 9.57 -15.14 -2.39
CA GLU A 464 9.39 -13.82 -2.98
C GLU A 464 8.86 -12.83 -1.93
N ASN A 465 8.99 -11.53 -2.21
CA ASN A 465 8.41 -10.51 -1.36
C ASN A 465 7.45 -9.62 -2.15
N ARG A 466 6.16 -10.00 -2.13
CA ARG A 466 5.05 -9.32 -2.80
C ARG A 466 4.28 -8.43 -1.83
N SER A 467 3.66 -7.39 -2.35
CA SER A 467 2.81 -6.45 -1.63
C SER A 467 1.71 -5.89 -2.55
N HIS A 468 0.98 -4.86 -2.09
CA HIS A 468 -0.02 -4.15 -2.89
C HIS A 468 0.43 -3.84 -4.32
N ALA A 469 1.64 -3.29 -4.51
CA ALA A 469 2.06 -2.75 -5.81
C ALA A 469 2.20 -3.83 -6.90
N ASP A 470 2.62 -5.04 -6.52
CA ASP A 470 2.91 -6.16 -7.43
C ASP A 470 2.03 -7.38 -7.16
N MET A 471 0.86 -7.19 -6.55
CA MET A 471 -0.09 -8.27 -6.26
C MET A 471 -0.55 -9.02 -7.52
N MET A 472 -0.52 -8.35 -8.68
CA MET A 472 -0.82 -8.95 -9.98
C MET A 472 0.28 -9.91 -10.47
N GLU A 473 1.49 -9.85 -9.93
CA GLU A 473 2.59 -10.78 -10.23
C GLU A 473 2.51 -12.09 -9.43
N MET A 474 1.56 -12.20 -8.49
CA MET A 474 1.36 -13.43 -7.72
C MET A 474 0.73 -14.51 -8.59
N ASN A 475 1.39 -15.66 -8.71
CA ASN A 475 0.90 -16.79 -9.52
C ASN A 475 -0.48 -17.29 -9.06
N SER A 476 -0.79 -17.21 -7.76
CA SER A 476 -2.10 -17.57 -7.19
C SER A 476 -3.21 -16.63 -7.67
N VAL A 477 -2.93 -15.32 -7.71
CA VAL A 477 -3.86 -14.30 -8.23
C VAL A 477 -4.09 -14.52 -9.73
N GLN A 478 -3.03 -14.71 -10.51
CA GLN A 478 -3.14 -14.96 -11.96
C GLN A 478 -3.93 -16.24 -12.27
N SER A 479 -3.71 -17.31 -11.50
CA SER A 479 -4.44 -18.56 -11.63
C SER A 479 -5.92 -18.40 -11.31
N LEU A 480 -6.25 -17.67 -10.23
CA LEU A 480 -7.62 -17.33 -9.88
C LEU A 480 -8.30 -16.50 -10.98
N LEU A 481 -7.64 -15.45 -11.47
CA LEU A 481 -8.15 -14.61 -12.56
C LEU A 481 -8.44 -15.45 -13.81
N LYS A 482 -7.53 -16.35 -14.19
CA LYS A 482 -7.72 -17.28 -15.31
C LYS A 482 -8.94 -18.18 -15.11
N ASN A 483 -9.11 -18.76 -13.93
CA ASN A 483 -10.25 -19.63 -13.62
C ASN A 483 -11.58 -18.87 -13.72
N ILE A 484 -11.64 -17.67 -13.13
CA ILE A 484 -12.82 -16.79 -13.19
C ILE A 484 -13.16 -16.43 -14.64
N MET A 485 -12.17 -16.03 -15.44
CA MET A 485 -12.37 -15.62 -16.84
C MET A 485 -12.82 -16.77 -17.73
N THR A 486 -12.29 -17.98 -17.49
CA THR A 486 -12.56 -19.17 -18.32
C THR A 486 -13.71 -20.03 -17.82
N GLN A 487 -14.41 -19.57 -16.77
CA GLN A 487 -15.54 -20.27 -16.14
C GLN A 487 -15.19 -21.70 -15.69
N GLN A 488 -13.92 -21.93 -15.35
CA GLN A 488 -13.50 -23.16 -14.68
C GLN A 488 -13.93 -23.09 -13.21
N THR A 489 -14.14 -24.25 -12.58
CA THR A 489 -14.42 -24.30 -11.13
C THR A 489 -13.38 -23.46 -10.38
N ASP A 490 -13.85 -22.58 -9.51
CA ASP A 490 -13.05 -21.72 -8.63
C ASP A 490 -12.28 -22.59 -7.60
N THR A 491 -11.34 -23.39 -8.10
CA THR A 491 -10.38 -24.13 -7.29
C THR A 491 -9.23 -23.18 -7.05
N VAL A 492 -9.35 -22.40 -5.97
CA VAL A 492 -8.17 -21.77 -5.37
C VAL A 492 -7.42 -22.90 -4.67
N ASP A 493 -6.48 -23.52 -5.36
CA ASP A 493 -5.36 -24.10 -4.62
C ASP A 493 -4.76 -22.95 -3.83
N THR A 494 -4.60 -23.17 -2.52
CA THR A 494 -4.17 -22.23 -1.48
C THR A 494 -5.30 -21.47 -0.75
N VAL A 495 -6.17 -22.21 -0.06
CA VAL A 495 -6.52 -21.82 1.32
C VAL A 495 -5.22 -21.91 2.14
N HIS A 496 -4.38 -20.89 2.06
CA HIS A 496 -3.38 -20.69 3.10
C HIS A 496 -4.16 -20.25 4.33
N VAL A 497 -4.24 -21.15 5.30
CA VAL A 497 -4.79 -20.85 6.62
C VAL A 497 -4.13 -19.56 7.08
N MET A 498 -4.94 -18.55 7.45
CA MET A 498 -4.46 -17.31 8.04
C MET A 498 -3.55 -17.66 9.22
N GLN A 499 -2.25 -17.58 9.00
CA GLN A 499 -1.27 -17.83 10.03
C GLN A 499 -0.64 -16.48 10.37
N ALA A 500 -0.91 -15.99 11.58
CA ALA A 500 -0.19 -14.85 12.09
C ALA A 500 1.30 -15.23 12.17
N PHE A 501 2.15 -14.50 11.44
CA PHE A 501 3.60 -14.66 11.56
C PHE A 501 4.09 -13.70 12.64
N PRO A 502 4.91 -14.18 13.59
CA PRO A 502 5.71 -13.32 14.44
C PRO A 502 6.42 -12.26 13.61
N LEU A 503 6.24 -10.98 13.95
CA LEU A 503 6.80 -9.86 13.20
C LEU A 503 7.78 -9.10 14.10
N VAL A 504 8.87 -8.63 13.52
CA VAL A 504 9.72 -7.60 14.11
C VAL A 504 9.54 -6.32 13.30
N ARG A 505 9.20 -5.22 13.98
CA ARG A 505 9.23 -3.87 13.40
C ARG A 505 10.36 -3.09 14.05
N ALA A 506 11.27 -2.59 13.25
CA ALA A 506 12.32 -1.70 13.67
C ALA A 506 12.02 -0.29 13.17
N HIS A 507 12.36 0.69 13.99
CA HIS A 507 12.19 2.09 13.66
C HIS A 507 13.38 2.89 14.19
N ILE A 508 14.06 3.58 13.28
CA ILE A 508 15.21 4.42 13.61
C ILE A 508 14.91 5.89 13.36
N HIS A 509 15.32 6.73 14.30
CA HIS A 509 15.28 8.18 14.20
C HIS A 509 16.69 8.77 14.24
N SER A 510 16.92 9.79 13.39
CA SER A 510 18.10 10.67 13.37
C SER A 510 19.40 10.01 12.88
N LEU A 511 20.17 10.80 12.13
CA LEU A 511 21.58 10.68 11.66
C LEU A 511 22.16 9.28 11.36
N ALA A 512 21.32 8.28 11.18
CA ALA A 512 21.67 6.92 10.88
C ALA A 512 20.60 6.31 9.98
N VAL A 513 20.99 5.28 9.24
CA VAL A 513 20.07 4.44 8.46
C VAL A 513 20.15 3.02 8.98
N MET A 514 19.06 2.28 8.79
CA MET A 514 18.91 0.91 9.21
C MET A 514 18.72 0.02 7.99
N ASP A 515 19.35 -1.15 8.05
CA ASP A 515 19.25 -2.22 7.07
C ASP A 515 18.93 -3.53 7.80
N LEU A 516 17.97 -4.30 7.28
CA LEU A 516 17.58 -5.60 7.81
C LEU A 516 18.27 -6.71 7.03
N PHE A 517 18.69 -7.75 7.74
CA PHE A 517 19.16 -9.00 7.15
C PHE A 517 18.47 -10.18 7.82
N ASP A 518 18.10 -11.20 7.05
CA ASP A 518 17.61 -12.46 7.61
C ASP A 518 18.74 -13.50 7.76
N GLY A 519 18.42 -14.66 8.34
CA GLY A 519 19.39 -15.76 8.54
C GLY A 519 19.95 -16.36 7.23
N GLN A 520 19.41 -16.01 6.06
CA GLN A 520 19.92 -16.40 4.73
C GLN A 520 20.80 -15.31 4.11
N GLY A 521 20.95 -14.16 4.77
CA GLY A 521 21.69 -13.00 4.27
C GLY A 521 20.94 -12.20 3.21
N ARG A 522 19.62 -12.41 3.04
CA ARG A 522 18.79 -11.52 2.20
C ARG A 522 18.67 -10.17 2.90
N HIS A 523 18.54 -9.10 2.11
CA HIS A 523 18.65 -7.73 2.58
C HIS A 523 17.36 -6.94 2.30
N THR A 524 16.98 -6.10 3.26
CA THR A 524 15.94 -5.08 3.11
C THR A 524 16.45 -3.76 3.66
N GLY A 525 16.57 -2.75 2.80
CA GLY A 525 17.30 -1.54 3.16
C GLY A 525 17.60 -0.64 1.97
N ALA A 526 18.23 0.49 2.24
CA ALA A 526 18.60 1.46 1.20
C ALA A 526 19.77 0.94 0.35
N LEU A 527 19.77 1.24 -0.95
CA LEU A 527 20.90 0.90 -1.82
C LEU A 527 22.01 1.96 -1.68
N GLU A 528 23.25 1.51 -1.39
CA GLU A 528 24.41 2.36 -1.07
C GLU A 528 24.74 3.42 -2.14
N ASP A 529 24.49 3.12 -3.42
CA ASP A 529 24.85 3.97 -4.57
C ASP A 529 23.84 5.12 -4.83
N SER A 530 22.79 5.24 -4.01
CA SER A 530 21.74 6.27 -4.17
C SER A 530 22.01 7.59 -3.41
N ALA A 531 23.14 7.69 -2.69
CA ALA A 531 23.44 8.85 -1.86
C ALA A 531 23.74 10.14 -2.67
N SER A 532 24.06 10.02 -3.97
CA SER A 532 24.34 11.16 -4.86
C SER A 532 23.13 11.61 -5.69
N SER A 533 22.05 10.81 -5.74
CA SER A 533 20.85 11.12 -6.51
C SER A 533 19.81 11.85 -5.66
N THR A 534 19.05 12.76 -6.27
CA THR A 534 17.92 13.43 -5.61
C THR A 534 16.76 12.48 -5.27
N ILE A 535 16.84 11.26 -5.81
CA ILE A 535 15.94 10.14 -5.62
C ILE A 535 16.71 9.06 -4.86
N ARG A 536 16.12 8.46 -3.82
CA ARG A 536 16.73 7.36 -3.08
C ARG A 536 16.18 6.03 -3.55
N LEU A 537 17.02 5.00 -3.59
CA LEU A 537 16.60 3.65 -3.95
C LEU A 537 16.72 2.71 -2.76
N TYR A 538 15.86 1.70 -2.70
CA TYR A 538 15.90 0.66 -1.67
C TYR A 538 15.46 -0.68 -2.27
N GLU A 539 15.76 -1.77 -1.56
CA GLU A 539 15.31 -3.11 -1.92
C GLU A 539 14.65 -3.82 -0.73
N THR A 540 13.82 -4.83 -1.02
CA THR A 540 13.09 -5.60 -0.02
C THR A 540 13.17 -7.10 -0.33
N LYS A 541 14.37 -7.70 -0.29
CA LYS A 541 14.59 -9.10 -0.71
C LYS A 541 14.18 -10.13 0.35
N ILE A 542 14.02 -9.71 1.60
CA ILE A 542 13.52 -10.58 2.67
C ILE A 542 11.99 -10.74 2.48
N PRO A 543 11.44 -11.97 2.43
CA PRO A 543 9.99 -12.19 2.39
C PRO A 543 9.29 -11.53 3.57
N ASN A 544 8.14 -10.90 3.30
CA ASN A 544 7.33 -10.15 4.27
C ASN A 544 8.04 -8.98 4.92
N SER A 545 9.09 -8.49 4.26
CA SER A 545 9.76 -7.29 4.73
C SER A 545 9.30 -6.05 3.99
N TYR A 546 9.47 -4.90 4.63
CA TYR A 546 9.23 -3.61 4.01
C TYR A 546 10.27 -2.61 4.48
N TYR A 547 10.48 -1.57 3.67
CA TYR A 547 11.31 -0.42 4.01
C TYR A 547 10.47 0.83 3.74
N PHE A 548 10.17 1.58 4.79
CA PHE A 548 9.16 2.63 4.79
C PHE A 548 9.72 3.92 5.40
N PRO A 549 10.33 4.78 4.58
CA PRO A 549 10.71 6.13 4.99
C PRO A 549 9.48 6.93 5.39
N PHE A 550 9.49 7.48 6.60
CA PHE A 550 8.35 8.20 7.16
C PHE A 550 8.86 9.27 8.14
N GLY A 551 8.60 10.54 7.82
CA GLY A 551 9.16 11.65 8.55
C GLY A 551 10.70 11.65 8.46
N GLU A 552 11.34 11.93 9.59
CA GLU A 552 12.80 11.95 9.69
C GLU A 552 13.42 10.56 9.94
N GLY A 553 12.61 9.50 9.90
CA GLY A 553 13.03 8.14 10.21
C GLY A 553 12.66 7.12 9.14
N VAL A 554 12.99 5.87 9.44
CA VAL A 554 12.63 4.72 8.60
C VAL A 554 11.97 3.70 9.50
N TYR A 555 10.81 3.21 9.07
CA TYR A 555 10.17 2.02 9.61
C TYR A 555 10.52 0.86 8.69
N SER A 556 10.96 -0.25 9.26
CA SER A 556 11.21 -1.46 8.50
C SER A 556 10.74 -2.64 9.32
N GLY A 557 10.09 -3.60 8.68
CA GLY A 557 9.64 -4.80 9.35
C GLY A 557 10.04 -6.04 8.56
N MET A 558 10.05 -7.18 9.24
CA MET A 558 10.20 -8.50 8.64
C MET A 558 9.64 -9.56 9.59
N ASN A 559 9.46 -10.78 9.09
CA ASN A 559 9.19 -11.93 9.95
C ASN A 559 10.29 -12.11 11.01
N ASN A 560 9.89 -12.47 12.22
CA ASN A 560 10.83 -12.83 13.28
C ASN A 560 11.42 -14.21 12.98
N GLU A 561 12.65 -14.23 12.50
CA GLU A 561 13.38 -15.44 12.13
C GLU A 561 14.72 -15.50 12.87
N SER A 562 15.16 -16.70 13.21
CA SER A 562 16.44 -16.90 13.89
C SER A 562 17.60 -16.45 13.01
N GLY A 563 18.55 -15.71 13.59
CA GLY A 563 19.72 -15.19 12.89
C GLY A 563 19.45 -13.91 12.09
N SER A 564 18.25 -13.33 12.18
CA SER A 564 17.99 -12.01 11.63
C SER A 564 18.77 -10.93 12.38
N THR A 565 19.21 -9.89 11.67
CA THR A 565 19.97 -8.77 12.22
C THR A 565 19.45 -7.43 11.74
N ILE A 566 19.60 -6.42 12.59
CA ILE A 566 19.42 -5.01 12.22
C ILE A 566 20.82 -4.41 12.20
N LYS A 567 21.25 -3.89 11.06
CA LYS A 567 22.51 -3.15 10.94
C LYS A 567 22.21 -1.67 10.78
N ILE A 568 23.06 -0.86 11.39
CA ILE A 568 22.91 0.59 11.45
C ILE A 568 24.19 1.21 10.91
N SER A 569 24.04 2.14 9.98
CA SER A 569 25.13 2.91 9.41
C SER A 569 24.94 4.39 9.71
N GLY A 570 25.97 5.01 10.29
CA GLY A 570 25.95 6.43 10.57
C GLY A 570 25.95 7.30 9.30
N ARG A 571 25.28 8.45 9.37
CA ARG A 571 25.13 9.45 8.30
C ARG A 571 25.53 10.86 8.75
N GLY A 572 25.85 11.04 10.03
CA GLY A 572 26.20 12.33 10.60
C GLY A 572 26.74 12.18 12.01
N ILE A 573 27.00 13.33 12.64
CA ILE A 573 27.52 13.40 14.01
C ILE A 573 26.38 13.82 14.94
N GLY A 574 26.08 13.00 15.94
CA GLY A 574 25.05 13.26 16.95
C GLY A 574 24.60 11.98 17.65
N THR A 575 23.30 11.82 17.83
CA THR A 575 22.68 10.60 18.37
C THR A 575 21.53 10.09 17.50
N PHE A 576 21.22 8.80 17.65
CA PHE A 576 20.04 8.16 17.10
C PHE A 576 19.29 7.37 18.16
N THR A 577 18.01 7.15 17.91
CA THR A 577 17.17 6.25 18.71
C THR A 577 16.67 5.12 17.84
N LEU A 578 16.86 3.87 18.29
CA LEU A 578 16.32 2.67 17.66
C LEU A 578 15.24 2.05 18.54
N ASN A 579 14.06 1.84 17.98
CA ASN A 579 13.00 1.03 18.59
C ASN A 579 12.86 -0.29 17.83
N VAL A 580 12.78 -1.40 18.54
CA VAL A 580 12.53 -2.74 18.00
C VAL A 580 11.30 -3.32 18.69
N GLU A 581 10.20 -3.43 17.95
CA GLU A 581 8.94 -3.99 18.39
C GLU A 581 8.80 -5.46 17.93
N TYR A 582 8.63 -6.38 18.87
CA TYR A 582 8.23 -7.77 18.59
C TYR A 582 6.73 -7.88 18.71
N ILE A 583 6.09 -8.48 17.71
CA ILE A 583 4.64 -8.64 17.64
C ILE A 583 4.29 -10.11 17.48
N ASN A 584 3.50 -10.62 18.42
CA ASN A 584 2.99 -11.99 18.44
C ASN A 584 1.52 -11.97 18.85
N ASN A 585 0.60 -12.40 17.98
CA ASN A 585 -0.83 -12.56 18.29
C ASN A 585 -1.42 -11.39 19.10
N ASP A 586 -1.30 -10.17 18.56
CA ASP A 586 -1.77 -8.89 19.16
C ASP A 586 -1.04 -8.41 20.42
N GLN A 587 -0.08 -9.16 20.94
CA GLN A 587 0.85 -8.67 21.96
C GLN A 587 2.06 -8.06 21.28
N SER A 588 2.39 -6.82 21.65
CA SER A 588 3.65 -6.21 21.25
C SER A 588 4.53 -5.86 22.44
N HIS A 589 5.84 -6.02 22.25
CA HIS A 589 6.86 -5.62 23.20
C HIS A 589 7.91 -4.78 22.48
N ILE A 590 8.23 -3.61 23.03
CA ILE A 590 9.16 -2.66 22.42
C ILE A 590 10.44 -2.62 23.24
N TYR A 591 11.56 -2.81 22.55
CA TYR A 591 12.91 -2.59 23.01
C TYR A 591 13.40 -1.24 22.46
N SER A 592 13.89 -0.34 23.32
CA SER A 592 14.35 0.99 22.92
C SER A 592 15.84 1.16 23.24
N PHE A 593 16.58 1.73 22.29
CA PHE A 593 17.95 2.19 22.45
C PHE A 593 17.94 3.70 22.20
N GLU A 594 17.93 4.48 23.27
CA GLU A 594 17.75 5.94 23.22
C GLU A 594 19.10 6.66 23.22
N ASP A 595 19.19 7.74 22.43
CA ASP A 595 20.32 8.67 22.39
C ASP A 595 21.68 7.98 22.19
N VAL A 596 21.72 6.96 21.32
CA VAL A 596 22.94 6.23 21.00
C VAL A 596 23.82 7.11 20.11
N PRO A 597 25.08 7.37 20.50
CA PRO A 597 25.96 8.21 19.70
C PRO A 597 26.27 7.65 18.32
N VAL A 598 26.43 8.54 17.34
CA VAL A 598 26.73 8.20 15.95
C VAL A 598 27.69 9.20 15.31
N LEU A 599 28.63 8.66 14.54
CA LEU A 599 29.51 9.33 13.58
C LEU A 599 29.22 8.77 12.17
N PRO A 600 29.60 9.46 11.08
CA PRO A 600 29.44 8.94 9.71
C PRO A 600 30.06 7.55 9.48
N GLU A 601 31.16 7.25 10.17
CA GLU A 601 31.87 5.98 10.12
C GLU A 601 31.25 4.89 11.01
N THR A 602 30.33 5.23 11.90
CA THR A 602 29.74 4.29 12.85
C THR A 602 29.02 3.14 12.16
N ARG A 603 29.24 1.94 12.68
CA ARG A 603 28.54 0.71 12.35
C ARG A 603 28.00 0.10 13.63
N ALA A 604 26.69 -0.12 13.70
CA ALA A 604 26.09 -0.81 14.83
C ALA A 604 25.23 -2.00 14.38
N GLU A 605 25.05 -2.96 15.26
CA GLU A 605 24.37 -4.22 14.96
C GLU A 605 23.56 -4.71 16.16
N VAL A 606 22.31 -5.08 15.89
CA VAL A 606 21.46 -5.85 16.81
C VAL A 606 21.22 -7.21 16.20
N VAL A 607 21.53 -8.28 16.93
CA VAL A 607 21.11 -9.63 16.57
C VAL A 607 19.73 -9.88 17.18
N LEU A 608 18.76 -10.24 16.34
CA LEU A 608 17.40 -10.50 16.76
C LEU A 608 17.31 -11.92 17.29
N GLU A 609 17.27 -12.04 18.61
CA GLU A 609 17.00 -13.29 19.32
C GLU A 609 15.76 -13.11 20.19
N ASN A 610 14.98 -14.18 20.39
CA ASN A 610 13.85 -14.17 21.33
C ASN A 610 14.35 -14.23 22.78
N ASN A 611 15.07 -13.21 23.22
CA ASN A 611 15.58 -13.06 24.57
C ASN A 611 14.86 -11.88 25.25
N ASN A 612 14.80 -11.87 26.59
CA ASN A 612 14.13 -10.79 27.35
C ASN A 612 14.82 -9.41 27.22
N THR A 613 16.01 -9.35 26.62
CA THR A 613 16.81 -8.14 26.40
C THR A 613 17.51 -8.23 25.04
N LEU A 614 17.58 -7.12 24.32
CA LEU A 614 18.42 -6.99 23.13
C LEU A 614 19.66 -6.16 23.46
N THR A 615 20.76 -6.47 22.77
CA THR A 615 22.02 -5.73 22.88
C THR A 615 22.40 -5.16 21.52
N LEU A 616 22.64 -3.86 21.49
CA LEU A 616 23.17 -3.13 20.35
C LEU A 616 24.68 -3.04 20.47
N ALA A 617 25.41 -3.73 19.59
CA ALA A 617 26.86 -3.62 19.49
C ALA A 617 27.24 -2.44 18.60
N VAL A 618 28.16 -1.58 19.03
CA VAL A 618 28.54 -0.36 18.31
C VAL A 618 30.06 -0.35 18.06
N ASP A 619 30.44 -0.24 16.79
CA ASP A 619 31.75 0.20 16.28
C ASP A 619 31.60 1.67 15.89
N LEU A 620 32.08 2.58 16.72
CA LEU A 620 31.85 4.01 16.56
C LEU A 620 32.73 4.61 15.47
N ASP A 621 33.99 4.17 15.38
CA ASP A 621 35.02 4.74 14.49
C ASP A 621 35.19 3.97 13.17
N GLY A 622 34.44 2.89 12.97
CA GLY A 622 34.42 2.10 11.75
C GLY A 622 35.69 1.28 11.54
N ASN A 623 36.46 1.00 12.61
CA ASN A 623 37.72 0.24 12.51
C ASN A 623 37.51 -1.29 12.43
N GLY A 624 36.26 -1.76 12.54
CA GLY A 624 35.90 -3.18 12.52
C GLY A 624 35.91 -3.85 13.90
N THR A 625 36.23 -3.11 14.97
CA THR A 625 36.21 -3.58 16.36
C THR A 625 35.05 -2.92 17.11
N LYS A 626 34.29 -3.71 17.86
CA LYS A 626 33.21 -3.20 18.70
C LYS A 626 33.78 -2.38 19.87
N ASP A 627 33.40 -1.12 19.97
CA ASP A 627 33.85 -0.20 21.02
C ASP A 627 33.04 -0.36 22.31
N PHE A 628 31.71 -0.49 22.18
CA PHE A 628 30.79 -0.65 23.31
C PHE A 628 29.50 -1.36 22.90
N SER A 629 28.66 -1.66 23.89
CA SER A 629 27.32 -2.21 23.70
C SER A 629 26.30 -1.50 24.57
N VAL A 630 25.07 -1.37 24.06
CA VAL A 630 23.93 -0.78 24.78
C VAL A 630 22.84 -1.84 24.92
N ASP A 631 22.29 -2.02 26.12
CA ASP A 631 21.18 -2.94 26.35
C ASP A 631 19.84 -2.20 26.30
N SER A 632 18.83 -2.84 25.72
CA SER A 632 17.50 -2.26 25.45
C SER A 632 16.65 -1.91 26.68
N GLN A 633 17.14 -2.18 27.89
CA GLN A 633 16.44 -1.94 29.16
C GLN A 633 17.07 -0.81 29.99
N ASN A 634 18.19 -0.22 29.53
CA ASN A 634 18.87 0.85 30.24
C ASN A 634 18.48 2.20 29.64
N SER A 635 17.94 3.09 30.50
CA SER A 635 17.89 4.54 30.26
C SER A 635 19.28 5.09 29.91
N PHE A 636 19.33 6.23 29.20
CA PHE A 636 20.56 6.98 28.86
C PHE A 636 21.74 6.71 29.81
N ASP A 637 22.72 5.92 29.36
CA ASP A 637 23.92 5.64 30.13
C ASP A 637 24.93 6.78 29.91
N SER A 638 24.91 7.75 30.82
CA SER A 638 25.79 8.92 30.77
C SER A 638 27.28 8.54 30.78
N VAL A 639 27.65 7.40 31.36
CA VAL A 639 29.03 6.90 31.39
C VAL A 639 29.42 6.29 30.04
N ALA A 640 28.52 5.53 29.41
CA ALA A 640 28.70 5.04 28.04
C ALA A 640 28.80 6.22 27.06
N TYR A 641 27.89 7.19 27.15
CA TYR A 641 27.91 8.42 26.34
C TYR A 641 29.23 9.20 26.49
N LEU A 642 29.70 9.39 27.73
CA LEU A 642 30.98 10.05 27.99
C LEU A 642 32.16 9.22 27.46
N SER A 643 32.07 7.90 27.44
CA SER A 643 33.10 7.02 26.90
C SER A 643 33.17 7.14 25.38
N VAL A 644 32.02 7.21 24.70
CA VAL A 644 31.93 7.55 23.27
C VAL A 644 32.53 8.92 22.99
N MET A 645 32.19 9.92 23.81
CA MET A 645 32.76 11.25 23.66
C MET A 645 34.28 11.26 23.67
N LYS A 646 34.92 10.36 24.44
CA LYS A 646 36.38 10.18 24.39
C LYS A 646 36.85 9.68 23.04
N SER A 647 36.17 8.68 22.47
CA SER A 647 36.50 8.13 21.15
C SER A 647 36.38 9.21 20.08
N VAL A 648 35.31 10.02 20.09
CA VAL A 648 35.17 11.18 19.19
C VAL A 648 36.33 12.15 19.36
N ILE A 649 36.73 12.51 20.59
CA ILE A 649 37.87 13.41 20.82
C ILE A 649 39.18 12.87 20.25
N LEU A 650 39.35 11.54 20.26
CA LEU A 650 40.52 10.89 19.69
C LEU A 650 40.56 11.00 18.16
N THR A 651 39.41 11.08 17.47
CA THR A 651 39.35 11.22 16.00
C THR A 651 39.53 12.67 15.51
N LEU A 652 39.25 13.69 16.32
CA LEU A 652 39.35 15.11 15.91
C LEU A 652 40.76 15.54 15.49
N ASP A 653 40.88 16.42 14.49
CA ASP A 653 42.18 16.98 14.08
C ASP A 653 42.61 18.17 14.96
N ILE A 654 42.87 17.89 16.24
CA ILE A 654 43.28 18.89 17.24
C ILE A 654 44.58 18.50 17.95
N PRO A 655 45.38 19.47 18.45
CA PRO A 655 46.65 19.18 19.09
C PRO A 655 46.52 18.17 20.24
N GLN A 656 47.43 17.19 20.32
CA GLN A 656 47.38 16.10 21.31
C GLN A 656 47.20 16.60 22.75
N LYS A 657 47.92 17.67 23.14
CA LYS A 657 47.78 18.31 24.46
C LYS A 657 46.35 18.79 24.75
N THR A 658 45.62 19.19 23.71
CA THR A 658 44.20 19.55 23.83
C THR A 658 43.33 18.30 23.96
N LYS A 659 43.56 17.24 23.18
CA LYS A 659 42.88 15.94 23.34
C LYS A 659 43.02 15.41 24.77
N ASP A 660 44.26 15.26 25.25
CA ASP A 660 44.57 14.79 26.60
C ASP A 660 43.88 15.63 27.67
N SER A 661 43.84 16.96 27.47
CA SER A 661 43.17 17.87 28.39
C SER A 661 41.65 17.69 28.42
N VAL A 662 41.00 17.31 27.32
CA VAL A 662 39.55 17.08 27.27
C VAL A 662 39.23 15.67 27.78
N LEU A 663 40.00 14.65 27.38
CA LEU A 663 39.87 13.27 27.86
C LEU A 663 39.99 13.18 29.39
N SER A 664 41.02 13.78 29.98
CA SER A 664 41.22 13.80 31.44
C SER A 664 40.05 14.45 32.20
N LYS A 665 39.30 15.33 31.55
CA LYS A 665 38.13 15.98 32.16
C LYS A 665 36.89 15.12 32.06
N ILE A 666 36.72 14.42 30.94
CA ILE A 666 35.67 13.41 30.79
C ILE A 666 35.88 12.30 31.82
N ASP A 667 37.12 11.85 32.05
CA ASP A 667 37.43 10.90 33.14
C ASP A 667 36.94 11.39 34.51
N LYS A 668 37.10 12.69 34.80
CA LYS A 668 36.61 13.30 36.04
C LYS A 668 35.09 13.34 36.13
N ILE A 669 34.41 13.54 35.00
CA ILE A 669 32.95 13.53 34.94
C ILE A 669 32.45 12.10 35.16
N ILE A 670 32.98 11.11 34.43
CA ILE A 670 32.66 9.68 34.59
C ILE A 670 32.82 9.26 36.04
N LYS A 671 33.97 9.58 36.67
CA LYS A 671 34.22 9.24 38.07
C LYS A 671 33.19 9.87 39.02
N LYS A 672 32.72 11.09 38.75
CA LYS A 672 31.69 11.76 39.57
C LYS A 672 30.33 11.09 39.42
N ILE A 673 29.93 10.77 38.19
CA ILE A 673 28.68 10.07 37.87
C ILE A 673 28.68 8.69 38.54
N GLN A 674 29.74 7.90 38.38
CA GLN A 674 29.90 6.57 39.00
C GLN A 674 29.88 6.59 40.54
N THR A 675 30.21 7.72 41.17
CA THR A 675 30.15 7.89 42.63
C THR A 675 28.84 8.51 43.14
N ASN A 676 27.82 8.60 42.28
CA ASN A 676 26.51 9.19 42.54
C ASN A 676 26.56 10.65 43.04
N LYS A 677 27.58 11.41 42.61
CA LYS A 677 27.79 12.84 42.93
C LYS A 677 27.41 13.72 41.74
N ILE A 678 26.16 13.61 41.31
CA ILE A 678 25.61 14.33 40.15
C ILE A 678 25.55 15.85 40.43
N GLU A 679 25.31 16.24 41.69
CA GLU A 679 25.41 17.63 42.14
C GLU A 679 26.80 18.23 41.84
N GLY A 680 26.83 19.19 40.92
CA GLY A 680 28.05 19.88 40.48
C GLY A 680 28.71 19.31 39.23
N VAL A 681 28.21 18.23 38.63
CA VAL A 681 28.63 17.80 37.28
C VAL A 681 28.24 18.85 36.24
N ASN A 682 27.04 19.42 36.34
CA ASN A 682 26.55 20.42 35.38
C ASN A 682 27.38 21.70 35.39
N VAL A 683 27.90 22.10 36.55
CA VAL A 683 28.83 23.23 36.71
C VAL A 683 30.16 22.94 36.01
N ILE A 684 30.65 21.71 36.13
CA ILE A 684 31.91 21.26 35.53
C ILE A 684 31.79 21.26 34.00
N ILE A 685 30.70 20.70 33.46
CA ILE A 685 30.47 20.64 32.01
C ILE A 685 30.34 22.05 31.43
N ARG A 686 29.51 22.93 32.04
CA ARG A 686 29.37 24.33 31.60
C ARG A 686 30.69 25.10 31.61
N LYS A 687 31.58 24.82 32.57
CA LYS A 687 32.93 25.42 32.62
C LYS A 687 33.82 24.93 31.48
N TYR A 688 33.61 23.71 30.99
CA TYR A 688 34.35 23.15 29.87
C TYR A 688 33.88 23.67 28.53
N ILE A 689 32.57 23.80 28.33
CA ILE A 689 31.98 24.45 27.15
C ILE A 689 32.62 25.83 26.95
N LYS A 690 32.59 26.69 27.99
CA LYS A 690 33.22 28.02 27.96
C LYS A 690 34.71 28.00 27.57
N ARG A 691 35.43 26.93 27.93
CA ARG A 691 36.85 26.79 27.63
C ARG A 691 37.10 26.31 26.20
N ILE A 692 36.21 25.50 25.65
CA ILE A 692 36.23 25.09 24.24
C ILE A 692 35.89 26.31 23.37
N GLU A 693 34.85 27.07 23.71
CA GLU A 693 34.50 28.34 23.07
C GLU A 693 35.69 29.32 23.06
N PHE A 694 36.37 29.46 24.20
CA PHE A 694 37.56 30.31 24.30
C PHE A 694 38.69 29.84 23.37
N LYS A 695 38.94 28.52 23.33
CA LYS A 695 40.00 27.95 22.49
C LYS A 695 39.70 28.11 20.99
N ASN A 696 38.46 27.93 20.57
CA ASN A 696 38.01 28.20 19.20
C ASN A 696 38.17 29.70 18.87
N LYS A 697 37.52 30.57 19.65
CA LYS A 697 37.36 31.99 19.30
C LYS A 697 38.66 32.80 19.39
N PHE A 698 39.53 32.49 20.36
CA PHE A 698 40.70 33.34 20.66
C PHE A 698 42.04 32.68 20.35
N THR A 699 42.15 31.35 20.49
CA THR A 699 43.43 30.66 20.25
C THR A 699 43.49 29.90 18.93
N LYS A 700 42.34 29.67 18.28
CA LYS A 700 42.19 28.84 17.07
C LYS A 700 42.86 27.46 17.16
N THR A 701 43.00 26.93 18.38
CA THR A 701 43.65 25.62 18.63
C THR A 701 42.71 24.43 18.46
N ILE A 702 41.41 24.70 18.28
CA ILE A 702 40.37 23.75 17.92
C ILE A 702 39.69 24.39 16.70
N SER A 703 39.47 23.60 15.64
CA SER A 703 38.78 24.09 14.45
C SER A 703 37.36 24.54 14.81
N HIS A 704 36.72 25.25 13.88
CA HIS A 704 35.35 25.69 14.12
C HIS A 704 34.40 24.50 14.30
N ASP A 705 34.49 23.53 13.39
CA ASP A 705 33.63 22.36 13.32
C ASP A 705 33.86 21.42 14.51
N ASP A 706 35.12 21.15 14.88
CA ASP A 706 35.45 20.28 16.02
C ASP A 706 34.97 20.85 17.36
N ALA A 707 35.08 22.18 17.53
CA ALA A 707 34.60 22.84 18.75
C ALA A 707 33.08 22.78 18.84
N THR A 708 32.39 22.97 17.71
CA THR A 708 30.94 22.85 17.60
C THR A 708 30.48 21.45 17.97
N ASN A 709 31.10 20.41 17.38
CA ASN A 709 30.77 19.01 17.68
C ASN A 709 31.00 18.68 19.16
N LEU A 710 32.12 19.12 19.75
CA LEU A 710 32.39 18.86 21.18
C LEU A 710 31.43 19.59 22.12
N ILE A 711 31.02 20.81 21.78
CA ILE A 711 30.08 21.57 22.59
C ILE A 711 28.69 20.94 22.51
N ALA A 712 28.28 20.48 21.32
CA ALA A 712 27.05 19.72 21.12
C ALA A 712 27.00 18.51 22.04
N MET A 713 28.03 17.67 22.02
CA MET A 713 28.05 16.48 22.87
C MET A 713 28.00 16.80 24.37
N PHE A 714 28.69 17.85 24.83
CA PHE A 714 28.63 18.26 26.23
C PHE A 714 27.26 18.84 26.64
N ASN A 715 26.55 19.48 25.73
CA ASN A 715 25.22 20.03 26.00
C ASN A 715 24.16 18.93 26.02
N GLU A 716 24.24 17.95 25.12
CA GLU A 716 23.35 16.78 25.14
C GLU A 716 23.50 15.99 26.45
N LEU A 717 24.75 15.77 26.91
CA LEU A 717 24.99 15.19 28.22
C LEU A 717 24.39 16.02 29.38
N LEU A 718 24.39 17.35 29.28
CA LEU A 718 23.82 18.24 30.31
C LEU A 718 22.30 18.17 30.39
N ASP A 719 21.63 17.88 29.28
CA ASP A 719 20.18 17.76 29.22
C ASP A 719 19.72 16.40 29.77
N ALA A 720 20.60 15.40 29.71
CA ALA A 720 20.32 14.03 30.13
C ALA A 720 20.68 13.72 31.61
N ILE A 721 21.40 14.60 32.34
CA ILE A 721 21.82 14.41 33.74
C ILE A 721 21.45 15.57 34.67
#